data_AF-A0A9E3Q1I0-F1
#
_entry.id   AF-A0A9E3Q1I0-F1
#
_cell.length_a   1.000
_cell.length_b   1.000
_cell.length_c   1.000
_cell.angle_alpha   90.00
_cell.angle_beta   90.00
_cell.angle_gamma   90.00
#
_symmetry.space_group_name_H-M   'P 1'
#
loop_
_entity.id
_entity.type
_entity.pdbx_description
1 polymer ?
#
loop_
_entity_poly.entity_id
_entity_poly.type
_entity_poly.pdbx_seq_one_letter_code
_entity_poly.pdbx_strand_id
1 'polypeptide(L)'
;MRGPEPIRVAPVCRSSDAAAKIELFRSLFRGREDVYPRRFESRRTGRSGYQPACGNEWVRGICEKPRIRCSECPHRRYLPVTGEVVRWHLSGRDAEGAPFVMGLYPMLADETCCVLVLDLDGEAWVEDAATLREVCRRQGLPVALERSRSGKGGHFWFFFEEAIPARLARSLGSALLTEAMDVRPDLGLGSYDRLFPNQDTLPRGGLGNLIALPLQREARDRGNSVFVDEALAAYPDQWAFLSGIQRLSRIEVERRVRKAEATDRVIGVVRAMPEPDETLEPWLRVPSRKRRDPPLTGPMPSRMELVLSDQIYLAKPALPPGLRNRLVRLAAFQNPLFYKAQAMRLPTAQLPRVVACAEDLPGHLGLPRGCLGDVEALLHSLGIEPVIRDERNAGCPIGARFQGTLREEQQEAAEALLRHDTGVLAATTAFGKTVVAAWLIAARGVNTLVLVHRRQLLEQWVERLATFLGVPAKDIGRLGGGRRRLTGVLDVALIQSLVRRDEVRDAVADYGHLVVDECHHLPAQSFERVARRAKARFVTGLSATVARRDGHEPIVFMECGPVRHRVDARQQAAVRPFTHEVLVRPTGFQPRESSESDPGAAFRELIGALSRDAARNAMIRDDILGAVAAGRSVLVVTERTDHLEALAGGLREAVPHAVVLRGGLGRRALRDAMNGLSGVPDGKGLLLLATGSYIGEGFDDPRLDTLFLTMPVSWRGTVAQYCGRLHRLHDGKRAVRVYDYADLDIPVLSRMFDRRCRGYEAIGYTILLPASAMAGWPADVPLPVDAAWKHDHSESIRRLVRDGVDATLGRLFAGASSPPAPDAEGEARARSAAEAFLYRRLETLPETRGRFRLNADLPIAFDGRGCMEVDLLDAGARLVVELDGEQHLGNAEAYRRDRRKDALLQENGYRVLRFLTEDLSVRLDAILDAILRAVAGMRRSTTPHC
;
A
#
# COMPACT_ATOMS: atom_id res chain seq x y z
N MET A 1 -33.64 50.65 21.98
CA MET A 1 -33.61 50.48 20.51
C MET A 1 -33.94 49.02 20.22
N ARG A 2 -35.09 48.74 19.59
CA ARG A 2 -35.40 47.40 19.08
C ARG A 2 -34.48 47.16 17.88
N GLY A 3 -33.71 46.07 17.91
CA GLY A 3 -32.91 45.65 16.74
C GLY A 3 -33.83 45.38 15.54
N PRO A 4 -33.32 45.53 14.31
CA PRO A 4 -34.13 45.32 13.11
C PRO A 4 -34.63 43.87 13.07
N GLU A 5 -35.95 43.70 12.90
CA GLU A 5 -36.55 42.40 12.59
C GLU A 5 -35.94 41.84 11.29
N PRO A 6 -35.73 40.51 11.18
CA PRO A 6 -35.28 39.90 9.95
C PRO A 6 -36.35 40.10 8.88
N ILE A 7 -35.98 40.79 7.80
CA ILE A 7 -36.82 40.96 6.61
C ILE A 7 -37.17 39.56 6.09
N ARG A 8 -38.43 39.14 6.25
CA ARG A 8 -38.97 37.96 5.56
C ARG A 8 -39.03 38.30 4.07
N VAL A 9 -38.01 37.89 3.33
CA VAL A 9 -38.00 37.95 1.86
C VAL A 9 -39.20 37.15 1.36
N ALA A 10 -40.05 37.76 0.52
CA ALA A 10 -41.18 37.06 -0.08
C ALA A 10 -40.69 35.84 -0.90
N PRO A 11 -41.38 34.69 -0.85
CA PRO A 11 -40.94 33.50 -1.56
C PRO A 11 -40.87 33.77 -3.07
N VAL A 12 -39.73 33.44 -3.68
CA VAL A 12 -39.51 33.64 -5.12
C VAL A 12 -40.34 32.60 -5.88
N CYS A 13 -41.10 33.03 -6.88
CA CYS A 13 -41.97 32.19 -7.70
C CYS A 13 -41.76 32.47 -9.19
N ARG A 14 -42.51 31.78 -10.05
CA ARG A 14 -42.43 31.93 -11.51
C ARG A 14 -42.69 33.37 -11.98
N SER A 15 -43.50 34.15 -11.27
CA SER A 15 -43.80 35.55 -11.61
C SER A 15 -42.81 36.56 -11.01
N SER A 16 -41.90 36.14 -10.12
CA SER A 16 -40.84 37.02 -9.60
C SER A 16 -39.92 37.50 -10.72
N ASP A 17 -39.28 38.65 -10.51
CA ASP A 17 -38.33 39.19 -11.47
C ASP A 17 -37.10 38.27 -11.69
N ALA A 18 -36.34 38.54 -12.74
CA ALA A 18 -35.17 37.73 -13.07
C ALA A 18 -34.04 37.87 -12.03
N ALA A 19 -33.92 39.03 -11.37
CA ALA A 19 -32.86 39.30 -10.41
C ALA A 19 -33.04 38.43 -9.15
N ALA A 20 -34.26 38.39 -8.60
CA ALA A 20 -34.62 37.57 -7.45
C ALA A 20 -34.44 36.07 -7.72
N LYS A 21 -34.76 35.60 -8.94
CA LYS A 21 -34.52 34.21 -9.36
C LYS A 21 -33.03 33.86 -9.44
N ILE A 22 -32.22 34.76 -10.00
CA ILE A 22 -30.77 34.59 -10.09
C ILE A 22 -30.14 34.58 -8.70
N GLU A 23 -30.58 35.48 -7.81
CA GLU A 23 -30.12 35.54 -6.43
C GLU A 23 -30.45 34.25 -5.66
N LEU A 24 -31.70 33.79 -5.74
CA LEU A 24 -32.11 32.51 -5.15
C LEU A 24 -31.25 31.35 -5.67
N PHE A 25 -31.09 31.24 -6.99
CA PHE A 25 -30.30 30.18 -7.62
C PHE A 25 -28.84 30.19 -7.11
N ARG A 26 -28.20 31.37 -7.08
CA ARG A 26 -26.85 31.53 -6.55
C ARG A 26 -26.75 31.18 -5.07
N SER A 27 -27.78 31.47 -4.29
CA SER A 27 -27.79 31.19 -2.84
C SER A 27 -27.82 29.69 -2.52
N LEU A 28 -28.39 28.87 -3.41
CA LEU A 28 -28.50 27.42 -3.26
C LEU A 28 -27.32 26.69 -3.92
N PHE A 29 -27.02 26.97 -5.18
CA PHE A 29 -25.99 26.27 -5.94
C PHE A 29 -24.61 26.90 -5.76
N ARG A 30 -24.15 26.96 -4.51
CA ARG A 30 -22.88 27.59 -4.11
C ARG A 30 -21.69 26.64 -4.27
N GLY A 31 -20.63 27.15 -4.86
CA GLY A 31 -19.34 26.47 -5.07
C GLY A 31 -18.25 27.50 -5.35
N ARG A 32 -17.26 27.17 -6.19
CA ARG A 32 -16.20 28.12 -6.59
C ARG A 32 -16.82 29.34 -7.30
N GLU A 33 -16.54 30.53 -6.77
CA GLU A 33 -17.01 31.80 -7.38
C GLU A 33 -16.01 32.39 -8.38
N ASP A 34 -14.73 32.00 -8.29
CA ASP A 34 -13.65 32.48 -9.14
C ASP A 34 -13.58 31.77 -10.50
N VAL A 35 -14.31 30.66 -10.67
CA VAL A 35 -14.30 29.85 -11.89
C VAL A 35 -15.55 28.98 -12.01
N TYR A 36 -16.05 28.82 -13.24
CA TYR A 36 -17.09 27.84 -13.56
C TYR A 36 -16.72 26.95 -14.75
N PRO A 37 -17.20 25.70 -14.80
CA PRO A 37 -17.10 24.87 -15.98
C PRO A 37 -18.18 25.22 -17.01
N ARG A 38 -17.79 25.42 -18.26
CA ARG A 38 -18.66 25.63 -19.43
C ARG A 38 -18.75 24.35 -20.26
N ARG A 39 -19.96 23.96 -20.65
CA ARG A 39 -20.19 22.86 -21.59
C ARG A 39 -19.72 23.25 -22.98
N PHE A 40 -19.03 22.34 -23.67
CA PHE A 40 -18.69 22.49 -25.08
C PHE A 40 -19.13 21.26 -25.87
N GLU A 41 -19.26 21.44 -27.18
CA GLU A 41 -19.55 20.37 -28.13
C GLU A 41 -18.65 20.53 -29.35
N SER A 42 -17.82 19.51 -29.59
CA SER A 42 -16.85 19.52 -30.69
C SER A 42 -17.57 19.24 -32.01
N ARG A 43 -17.64 20.26 -32.87
CA ARG A 43 -18.19 20.11 -34.24
C ARG A 43 -17.42 19.11 -35.10
N ARG A 44 -16.15 18.82 -34.78
CA ARG A 44 -15.28 17.90 -35.54
C ARG A 44 -15.43 16.43 -35.14
N THR A 45 -15.72 16.16 -33.86
CA THR A 45 -15.71 14.80 -33.30
C THR A 45 -17.04 14.37 -32.71
N GLY A 46 -18.03 15.26 -32.63
CA GLY A 46 -19.32 15.01 -31.97
C GLY A 46 -19.23 14.82 -30.45
N ARG A 47 -18.03 14.89 -29.86
CA ARG A 47 -17.84 14.72 -28.41
C ARG A 47 -18.25 15.99 -27.67
N SER A 48 -19.00 15.84 -26.59
CA SER A 48 -19.35 16.93 -25.68
C SER A 48 -18.72 16.71 -24.30
N GLY A 49 -18.48 17.81 -23.58
CA GLY A 49 -17.84 17.78 -22.27
C GLY A 49 -17.91 19.14 -21.57
N TYR A 50 -17.26 19.24 -20.41
CA TYR A 50 -17.14 20.49 -19.66
C TYR A 50 -15.67 20.90 -19.55
N GLN A 51 -15.43 22.20 -19.51
CA GLN A 51 -14.09 22.75 -19.33
C GLN A 51 -14.14 24.06 -18.52
N PRO A 52 -13.08 24.43 -17.78
CA PRO A 52 -13.05 25.72 -17.08
C PRO A 52 -13.18 26.90 -18.04
N ALA A 53 -14.05 27.86 -17.72
CA ALA A 53 -14.18 29.11 -18.44
C ALA A 53 -12.94 29.98 -18.19
N CYS A 54 -12.26 30.39 -19.26
CA CYS A 54 -11.01 31.15 -19.20
C CYS A 54 -11.06 32.29 -20.21
N GLY A 55 -10.71 33.51 -19.79
CA GLY A 55 -10.67 34.69 -20.67
C GLY A 55 -9.55 34.64 -21.72
N ASN A 56 -8.53 33.81 -21.50
CA ASN A 56 -7.43 33.59 -22.44
C ASN A 56 -7.69 32.39 -23.37
N GLU A 57 -8.86 31.77 -23.29
CA GLU A 57 -9.21 30.59 -24.07
C GLU A 57 -9.05 30.84 -25.59
N TRP A 58 -8.29 29.97 -26.26
CA TRP A 58 -7.99 30.02 -27.70
C TRP A 58 -7.19 31.24 -28.19
N VAL A 59 -6.65 32.07 -27.29
CA VAL A 59 -5.75 33.16 -27.66
C VAL A 59 -4.40 32.59 -28.08
N ARG A 60 -4.07 32.72 -29.38
CA ARG A 60 -2.85 32.19 -29.99
C ARG A 60 -1.61 32.78 -29.32
N GLY A 61 -0.69 31.90 -28.87
CA GLY A 61 0.52 32.30 -28.15
C GLY A 61 0.37 32.48 -26.63
N ILE A 62 -0.85 32.38 -26.10
CA ILE A 62 -1.13 32.48 -24.65
C ILE A 62 -1.78 31.19 -24.12
N CYS A 63 -2.79 30.67 -24.82
CA CYS A 63 -3.45 29.42 -24.45
C CYS A 63 -2.93 28.26 -25.29
N GLU A 64 -2.32 27.28 -24.62
CA GLU A 64 -1.74 26.09 -25.25
C GLU A 64 -2.68 24.89 -25.28
N LYS A 65 -4.00 25.08 -25.17
CA LYS A 65 -4.95 23.97 -25.35
C LYS A 65 -4.80 23.36 -26.76
N PRO A 66 -4.81 22.03 -26.92
CA PRO A 66 -5.04 20.99 -25.91
C PRO A 66 -3.76 20.41 -25.26
N ARG A 67 -2.56 20.99 -25.50
CA ARG A 67 -1.27 20.45 -25.04
C ARG A 67 -1.09 20.49 -23.52
N ILE A 68 -1.63 21.51 -22.85
CA ILE A 68 -1.52 21.70 -21.39
C ILE A 68 -2.92 21.76 -20.75
N ARG A 69 -3.07 21.19 -19.55
CA ARG A 69 -4.31 21.29 -18.74
C ARG A 69 -4.48 22.70 -18.16
N CYS A 70 -5.72 23.20 -18.11
CA CYS A 70 -6.00 24.53 -17.55
C CYS A 70 -5.55 24.72 -16.09
N SER A 71 -5.48 23.66 -15.29
CA SER A 71 -4.98 23.68 -13.91
C SER A 71 -3.47 23.90 -13.82
N GLU A 72 -2.73 23.54 -14.87
CA GLU A 72 -1.27 23.60 -14.96
C GLU A 72 -0.80 24.79 -15.82
N CYS A 73 -1.74 25.54 -16.42
CA CYS A 73 -1.43 26.68 -17.29
C CYS A 73 -1.00 27.90 -16.46
N PRO A 74 0.19 28.49 -16.73
CA PRO A 74 0.68 29.69 -16.04
C PRO A 74 -0.05 30.96 -16.48
N HIS A 75 -0.63 30.97 -17.69
CA HIS A 75 -1.41 32.09 -18.24
C HIS A 75 -2.91 31.94 -18.02
N ARG A 76 -3.35 31.12 -17.05
CA ARG A 76 -4.77 30.93 -16.78
C ARG A 76 -5.40 32.23 -16.26
N ARG A 77 -6.55 32.60 -16.83
CA ARG A 77 -7.39 33.72 -16.38
C ARG A 77 -8.82 33.23 -16.27
N TYR A 78 -9.16 32.60 -15.15
CA TYR A 78 -10.51 32.08 -14.95
C TYR A 78 -11.54 33.21 -14.89
N LEU A 79 -12.73 32.92 -15.41
CA LEU A 79 -13.85 33.85 -15.41
C LEU A 79 -14.74 33.57 -14.18
N PRO A 80 -15.06 34.60 -13.37
CA PRO A 80 -15.85 34.42 -12.16
C PRO A 80 -17.33 34.16 -12.49
N VAL A 81 -18.06 33.61 -11.52
CA VAL A 81 -19.50 33.41 -11.59
C VAL A 81 -20.22 34.74 -11.33
N THR A 82 -20.76 35.36 -12.37
CA THR A 82 -21.57 36.59 -12.28
C THR A 82 -23.07 36.29 -12.40
N GLY A 83 -23.93 37.25 -11.99
CA GLY A 83 -25.38 37.10 -12.17
C GLY A 83 -25.76 36.93 -13.64
N GLU A 84 -24.99 37.54 -14.54
CA GLU A 84 -25.15 37.40 -15.97
C GLU A 84 -24.81 36.00 -16.49
N VAL A 85 -23.72 35.38 -16.00
CA VAL A 85 -23.38 33.99 -16.35
C VAL A 85 -24.49 33.01 -15.94
N VAL A 86 -25.10 33.23 -14.77
CA VAL A 86 -26.26 32.45 -14.31
C VAL A 86 -27.48 32.70 -15.20
N ARG A 87 -27.73 33.96 -15.59
CA ARG A 87 -28.77 34.31 -16.56
C ARG A 87 -28.59 33.54 -17.87
N TRP A 88 -27.37 33.49 -18.41
CA TRP A 88 -27.06 32.76 -19.64
C TRP A 88 -27.35 31.26 -19.54
N HIS A 89 -27.03 30.66 -18.39
CA HIS A 89 -27.36 29.25 -18.14
C HIS A 89 -28.87 28.99 -18.11
N LEU A 90 -29.62 29.83 -17.40
CA LEU A 90 -31.07 29.68 -17.25
C LEU A 90 -31.85 29.98 -18.54
N SER A 91 -31.34 30.89 -19.37
CA SER A 91 -31.87 31.22 -20.71
C SER A 91 -31.37 30.26 -21.80
N GLY A 92 -30.26 29.57 -21.55
CA GLY A 92 -29.57 28.69 -22.50
C GLY A 92 -28.71 29.41 -23.54
N ARG A 93 -28.51 30.74 -23.44
CA ARG A 93 -27.76 31.54 -24.41
C ARG A 93 -26.85 32.56 -23.75
N ASP A 94 -25.63 32.70 -24.27
CA ASP A 94 -24.68 33.75 -23.87
C ASP A 94 -25.01 35.12 -24.49
N ALA A 95 -24.16 36.12 -24.27
CA ALA A 95 -24.35 37.48 -24.79
C ALA A 95 -24.39 37.53 -26.32
N GLU A 96 -23.69 36.62 -26.99
CA GLU A 96 -23.63 36.48 -28.44
C GLU A 96 -24.75 35.59 -29.01
N GLY A 97 -25.64 35.07 -28.15
CA GLY A 97 -26.77 34.23 -28.55
C GLY A 97 -26.42 32.77 -28.80
N ALA A 98 -25.19 32.35 -28.51
CA ALA A 98 -24.73 30.98 -28.68
C ALA A 98 -25.20 30.07 -27.53
N PRO A 99 -25.39 28.75 -27.75
CA PRO A 99 -25.83 27.82 -26.71
C PRO A 99 -24.90 27.81 -25.50
N PHE A 100 -25.46 28.05 -24.32
CA PHE A 100 -24.68 28.18 -23.09
C PHE A 100 -25.22 27.29 -21.97
N VAL A 101 -24.35 26.46 -21.41
CA VAL A 101 -24.61 25.66 -20.21
C VAL A 101 -23.38 25.70 -19.32
N MET A 102 -23.56 26.05 -18.06
CA MET A 102 -22.52 25.97 -17.04
C MET A 102 -22.74 24.79 -16.09
N GLY A 103 -21.70 24.42 -15.36
CA GLY A 103 -21.79 23.57 -14.18
C GLY A 103 -21.26 24.28 -12.94
N LEU A 104 -20.92 23.49 -11.93
CA LEU A 104 -20.47 23.92 -10.62
C LEU A 104 -19.24 23.12 -10.20
N TYR A 105 -18.23 23.79 -9.63
CA TYR A 105 -17.22 23.14 -8.81
C TYR A 105 -17.66 23.27 -7.33
N PRO A 106 -18.20 22.21 -6.69
CA PRO A 106 -18.82 22.30 -5.38
C PRO A 106 -17.81 22.40 -4.23
N MET A 107 -16.54 22.05 -4.48
CA MET A 107 -15.47 22.14 -3.50
C MET A 107 -14.78 23.51 -3.56
N LEU A 108 -14.75 24.20 -2.43
CA LEU A 108 -14.08 25.48 -2.25
C LEU A 108 -12.56 25.30 -2.09
N ALA A 109 -11.81 26.39 -2.19
CA ALA A 109 -10.35 26.37 -2.12
C ALA A 109 -9.81 25.96 -0.74
N ASP A 110 -10.61 26.13 0.31
CA ASP A 110 -10.34 25.74 1.70
C ASP A 110 -10.84 24.33 2.04
N GLU A 111 -11.15 23.51 1.02
CA GLU A 111 -11.61 22.13 1.16
C GLU A 111 -13.01 21.97 1.81
N THR A 112 -13.78 23.05 1.89
CA THR A 112 -15.18 23.03 2.32
C THR A 112 -16.15 22.97 1.12
N CYS A 113 -17.44 22.74 1.37
CA CYS A 113 -18.49 22.74 0.37
C CYS A 113 -19.83 23.22 0.96
N CYS A 114 -20.68 23.81 0.11
CA CYS A 114 -22.01 24.29 0.48
C CYS A 114 -23.14 23.35 0.01
N VAL A 115 -22.79 22.35 -0.79
CA VAL A 115 -23.73 21.35 -1.32
C VAL A 115 -23.10 19.96 -1.30
N LEU A 116 -23.94 18.96 -1.08
CA LEU A 116 -23.64 17.56 -1.34
C LEU A 116 -24.60 17.05 -2.40
N VAL A 117 -24.09 16.36 -3.41
CA VAL A 117 -24.91 15.76 -4.45
C VAL A 117 -24.62 14.27 -4.58
N LEU A 118 -25.69 13.47 -4.52
CA LEU A 118 -25.66 12.04 -4.82
C LEU A 118 -26.14 11.84 -6.26
N ASP A 119 -25.31 11.24 -7.10
CA ASP A 119 -25.57 11.01 -8.53
C ASP A 119 -26.04 9.58 -8.77
N LEU A 120 -27.25 9.42 -9.31
CA LEU A 120 -27.88 8.15 -9.63
C LEU A 120 -28.08 8.04 -11.14
N ASP A 121 -27.56 6.96 -11.73
CA ASP A 121 -27.66 6.67 -13.16
C ASP A 121 -28.05 5.20 -13.40
N GLY A 122 -28.52 4.87 -14.60
CA GLY A 122 -28.77 3.48 -15.01
C GLY A 122 -30.26 3.10 -15.07
N GLU A 123 -30.57 1.83 -15.33
CA GLU A 123 -31.95 1.38 -15.59
C GLU A 123 -32.83 1.37 -14.33
N ALA A 124 -32.24 1.25 -13.13
CA ALA A 124 -32.95 1.18 -11.84
C ALA A 124 -32.94 2.50 -11.04
N TRP A 125 -32.56 3.63 -11.65
CA TRP A 125 -32.39 4.90 -10.92
C TRP A 125 -33.67 5.40 -10.25
N VAL A 126 -34.85 5.09 -10.82
CA VAL A 126 -36.17 5.49 -10.32
C VAL A 126 -36.44 4.82 -8.98
N GLU A 127 -36.24 3.52 -8.94
CA GLU A 127 -36.36 2.69 -7.75
C GLU A 127 -35.37 3.07 -6.64
N ASP A 128 -34.14 3.36 -7.04
CA ASP A 128 -33.07 3.76 -6.13
C ASP A 128 -33.34 5.14 -5.54
N ALA A 129 -33.85 6.06 -6.36
CA ALA A 129 -34.30 7.38 -5.92
C ALA A 129 -35.47 7.28 -4.91
N ALA A 130 -36.45 6.41 -5.16
CA ALA A 130 -37.55 6.21 -4.22
C ALA A 130 -37.05 5.71 -2.85
N THR A 131 -36.12 4.75 -2.84
CA THR A 131 -35.54 4.21 -1.61
C THR A 131 -34.74 5.26 -0.84
N LEU A 132 -33.88 6.03 -1.52
CA LEU A 132 -33.09 7.09 -0.89
C LEU A 132 -33.96 8.22 -0.33
N ARG A 133 -35.03 8.60 -1.03
CA ARG A 133 -36.01 9.57 -0.51
C ARG A 133 -36.67 9.07 0.75
N GLU A 134 -37.07 7.80 0.81
CA GLU A 134 -37.69 7.22 2.00
C GLU A 134 -36.73 7.23 3.19
N VAL A 135 -35.46 6.89 2.99
CA VAL A 135 -34.42 7.01 4.03
C VAL A 135 -34.27 8.45 4.50
N CYS A 136 -34.19 9.42 3.57
CA CYS A 136 -34.11 10.83 3.91
C CYS A 136 -35.34 11.28 4.71
N ARG A 137 -36.55 10.88 4.29
CA ARG A 137 -37.82 11.20 4.96
C ARG A 137 -37.89 10.63 6.37
N ARG A 138 -37.53 9.35 6.56
CA ARG A 138 -37.46 8.72 7.89
C ARG A 138 -36.48 9.40 8.83
N GLN A 139 -35.42 9.96 8.26
CA GLN A 139 -34.42 10.72 9.01
C GLN A 139 -34.78 12.20 9.18
N GLY A 140 -35.85 12.69 8.56
CA GLY A 140 -36.18 14.12 8.54
C GLY A 140 -35.12 14.97 7.85
N LEU A 141 -34.47 14.44 6.82
CA LEU A 141 -33.47 15.15 6.01
C LEU A 141 -34.12 15.81 4.80
N PRO A 142 -34.01 17.15 4.66
CA PRO A 142 -34.47 17.84 3.47
C PRO A 142 -33.56 17.49 2.29
N VAL A 143 -34.17 17.12 1.17
CA VAL A 143 -33.46 16.76 -0.06
C VAL A 143 -34.27 17.16 -1.28
N ALA A 144 -33.58 17.64 -2.31
CA ALA A 144 -34.19 17.99 -3.59
C ALA A 144 -33.72 17.02 -4.68
N LEU A 145 -34.67 16.36 -5.34
CA LEU A 145 -34.40 15.45 -6.45
C LEU A 145 -34.54 16.19 -7.79
N GLU A 146 -33.46 16.26 -8.54
CA GLU A 146 -33.43 16.73 -9.93
C GLU A 146 -33.39 15.52 -10.87
N ARG A 147 -34.24 15.48 -11.90
CA ARG A 147 -34.10 14.55 -13.02
C ARG A 147 -32.93 14.98 -13.90
N SER A 148 -32.02 14.06 -14.23
CA SER A 148 -30.80 14.36 -15.02
C SER A 148 -31.12 14.92 -16.41
N ARG A 149 -30.11 15.49 -17.08
CA ARG A 149 -30.24 16.05 -18.42
C ARG A 149 -30.73 15.02 -19.46
N SER A 150 -30.30 13.76 -19.32
CA SER A 150 -30.69 12.67 -20.22
C SER A 150 -32.07 12.10 -19.92
N GLY A 151 -32.59 12.34 -18.70
CA GLY A 151 -33.80 11.70 -18.17
C GLY A 151 -33.60 10.25 -17.72
N LYS A 152 -32.36 9.72 -17.79
CA LYS A 152 -32.00 8.35 -17.41
C LYS A 152 -31.24 8.25 -16.08
N GLY A 153 -31.43 9.25 -15.22
CA GLY A 153 -30.76 9.39 -13.94
C GLY A 153 -31.34 10.54 -13.13
N GLY A 154 -30.81 10.76 -11.93
CA GLY A 154 -31.23 11.83 -11.04
C GLY A 154 -30.15 12.26 -10.04
N HIS A 155 -30.19 13.53 -9.65
CA HIS A 155 -29.28 14.12 -8.69
C HIS A 155 -30.03 14.46 -7.40
N PHE A 156 -29.53 13.95 -6.28
CA PHE A 156 -30.03 14.23 -4.93
C PHE A 156 -29.21 15.37 -4.32
N TRP A 157 -29.80 16.56 -4.26
CA TRP A 157 -29.16 17.77 -3.75
C TRP A 157 -29.47 17.97 -2.27
N PHE A 158 -28.41 18.08 -1.47
CA PHE A 158 -28.45 18.53 -0.08
C PHE A 158 -27.74 19.88 0.02
N PHE A 159 -28.39 20.84 0.67
CA PHE A 159 -27.91 22.21 0.79
C PHE A 159 -27.53 22.52 2.23
N PHE A 160 -26.40 23.19 2.44
CA PHE A 160 -25.92 23.57 3.77
C PHE A 160 -26.12 25.08 4.02
N GLU A 161 -26.39 25.45 5.27
CA GLU A 161 -26.51 26.86 5.69
C GLU A 161 -25.18 27.60 5.56
N GLU A 162 -24.10 26.89 5.89
CA GLU A 162 -22.73 27.36 5.91
C GLU A 162 -21.82 26.35 5.18
N ALA A 163 -20.62 26.79 4.80
CA ALA A 163 -19.65 25.90 4.18
C ALA A 163 -19.13 24.89 5.22
N ILE A 164 -19.27 23.61 4.94
CA ILE A 164 -18.81 22.52 5.82
C ILE A 164 -17.66 21.74 5.19
N PRO A 165 -16.79 21.09 5.96
CA PRO A 165 -15.71 20.27 5.40
C PRO A 165 -16.24 19.23 4.41
N ALA A 166 -15.64 19.13 3.23
CA ALA A 166 -16.09 18.18 2.19
C ALA A 166 -16.12 16.73 2.71
N ARG A 167 -15.15 16.37 3.56
CA ARG A 167 -15.11 15.08 4.26
C ARG A 167 -16.37 14.80 5.09
N LEU A 168 -16.88 15.80 5.79
CA LEU A 168 -18.06 15.66 6.63
C LEU A 168 -19.31 15.44 5.77
N ALA A 169 -19.48 16.25 4.72
CA ALA A 169 -20.56 16.09 3.75
C ALA A 169 -20.55 14.70 3.10
N ARG A 170 -19.38 14.22 2.68
CA ARG A 170 -19.23 12.88 2.10
C ARG A 170 -19.50 11.75 3.10
N SER A 171 -19.19 11.95 4.37
CA SER A 171 -19.50 10.98 5.42
C SER A 171 -21.01 10.86 5.64
N LEU A 172 -21.74 11.98 5.59
CA LEU A 172 -23.21 11.98 5.59
C LEU A 172 -23.75 11.21 4.38
N GLY A 173 -23.29 11.52 3.16
CA GLY A 173 -23.73 10.82 1.95
C GLY A 173 -23.46 9.32 2.01
N SER A 174 -22.30 8.92 2.55
CA SER A 174 -21.94 7.50 2.72
C SER A 174 -22.86 6.77 3.70
N ALA A 175 -23.23 7.43 4.80
CA ALA A 175 -24.15 6.88 5.80
C ALA A 175 -25.56 6.68 5.21
N LEU A 176 -26.06 7.65 4.44
CA LEU A 176 -27.37 7.58 3.79
C LEU A 176 -27.44 6.45 2.76
N LEU A 177 -26.37 6.28 1.97
CA LEU A 177 -26.26 5.17 1.03
C LEU A 177 -26.27 3.82 1.74
N THR A 178 -25.49 3.69 2.82
CA THR A 178 -25.43 2.44 3.59
C THR A 178 -26.79 2.07 4.16
N GLU A 179 -27.54 3.05 4.66
CA GLU A 179 -28.89 2.82 5.18
C GLU A 179 -29.91 2.50 4.07
N ALA A 180 -29.80 3.12 2.89
CA ALA A 180 -30.63 2.77 1.73
C ALA A 180 -30.39 1.32 1.29
N MET A 181 -29.13 0.87 1.29
CA MET A 181 -28.78 -0.53 1.00
C MET A 181 -29.31 -1.52 2.05
N ASP A 182 -29.49 -1.10 3.30
CA ASP A 182 -30.13 -1.92 4.34
C ASP A 182 -31.63 -2.11 4.06
N VAL A 183 -32.30 -1.11 3.47
CA VAL A 183 -33.73 -1.17 3.13
C VAL A 183 -33.96 -1.98 1.85
N ARG A 184 -33.14 -1.76 0.83
CA ARG A 184 -33.21 -2.48 -0.45
C ARG A 184 -31.82 -2.94 -0.88
N PRO A 185 -31.46 -4.22 -0.71
CA PRO A 185 -30.16 -4.74 -1.15
C PRO A 185 -30.01 -4.85 -2.67
N ASP A 186 -31.13 -4.92 -3.42
CA ASP A 186 -31.16 -4.85 -4.90
C ASP A 186 -30.72 -3.49 -5.44
N LEU A 187 -30.59 -2.51 -4.55
CA LEU A 187 -29.96 -1.21 -4.78
C LEU A 187 -28.46 -1.47 -5.02
N GLY A 188 -28.18 -2.08 -6.16
CA GLY A 188 -26.86 -2.58 -6.50
C GLY A 188 -25.89 -1.43 -6.63
N LEU A 189 -24.61 -1.68 -6.34
CA LEU A 189 -23.51 -0.74 -6.53
C LEU A 189 -23.34 -0.26 -7.99
N GLY A 190 -24.16 -0.75 -8.94
CA GLY A 190 -24.14 -0.43 -10.36
C GLY A 190 -24.93 0.82 -10.77
N SER A 191 -25.95 1.26 -9.99
CA SER A 191 -26.70 2.49 -10.28
C SER A 191 -26.04 3.77 -9.71
N TYR A 192 -24.92 3.59 -8.99
CA TYR A 192 -24.26 4.63 -8.21
C TYR A 192 -23.00 5.12 -8.92
N ASP A 193 -23.05 6.29 -9.57
CA ASP A 193 -21.87 6.81 -10.26
C ASP A 193 -20.96 7.65 -9.35
N ARG A 194 -21.46 8.60 -8.53
CA ARG A 194 -20.61 9.50 -7.70
C ARG A 194 -21.30 10.23 -6.52
N LEU A 195 -20.49 10.68 -5.55
CA LEU A 195 -20.79 11.78 -4.61
C LEU A 195 -20.07 13.06 -5.07
N PHE A 196 -20.70 14.24 -4.96
CA PHE A 196 -20.06 15.53 -5.22
C PHE A 196 -20.15 16.44 -3.98
N PRO A 197 -19.02 16.95 -3.45
CA PRO A 197 -17.64 16.69 -3.85
C PRO A 197 -17.24 15.22 -3.75
N ASN A 198 -16.41 14.74 -4.67
CA ASN A 198 -15.98 13.34 -4.72
C ASN A 198 -14.67 13.07 -3.93
N GLN A 199 -14.11 14.10 -3.33
CA GLN A 199 -12.80 14.11 -2.69
C GLN A 199 -12.85 14.91 -1.39
N ASP A 200 -12.05 14.52 -0.40
CA ASP A 200 -12.02 15.19 0.92
C ASP A 200 -11.13 16.43 0.94
N THR A 201 -10.13 16.48 0.05
CA THR A 201 -9.10 17.51 -0.01
C THR A 201 -8.83 17.95 -1.45
N LEU A 202 -8.30 19.16 -1.64
CA LEU A 202 -8.02 19.72 -2.96
C LEU A 202 -6.50 19.63 -3.25
N PRO A 203 -6.06 19.09 -4.41
CA PRO A 203 -4.65 19.17 -4.83
C PRO A 203 -4.23 20.64 -5.08
N ARG A 204 -2.96 20.98 -4.87
CA ARG A 204 -2.45 22.34 -5.15
C ARG A 204 -2.75 22.74 -6.60
N GLY A 205 -3.46 23.87 -6.79
CA GLY A 205 -3.87 24.36 -8.10
C GLY A 205 -5.07 23.65 -8.74
N GLY A 206 -5.68 22.68 -8.06
CA GLY A 206 -6.88 21.98 -8.53
C GLY A 206 -8.16 22.81 -8.41
N LEU A 207 -9.14 22.52 -9.28
CA LEU A 207 -10.48 23.12 -9.24
C LEU A 207 -11.53 22.22 -8.57
N GLY A 208 -11.16 20.97 -8.32
CA GLY A 208 -12.08 19.93 -7.88
C GLY A 208 -12.91 19.38 -9.03
N ASN A 209 -13.77 18.42 -8.69
CA ASN A 209 -14.63 17.78 -9.68
C ASN A 209 -15.88 18.61 -9.92
N LEU A 210 -16.37 18.60 -11.16
CA LEU A 210 -17.53 19.38 -11.55
C LEU A 210 -18.80 18.54 -11.56
N ILE A 211 -19.93 19.22 -11.33
CA ILE A 211 -21.26 18.72 -11.60
C ILE A 211 -22.00 19.70 -12.51
N ALA A 212 -22.86 19.22 -13.40
CA ALA A 212 -23.70 20.09 -14.23
C ALA A 212 -24.75 20.79 -13.36
N LEU A 213 -25.05 22.07 -13.64
CA LEU A 213 -26.10 22.79 -12.91
C LEU A 213 -27.50 22.43 -13.44
N PRO A 214 -28.52 22.46 -12.57
CA PRO A 214 -29.91 22.16 -12.91
C PRO A 214 -30.58 23.30 -13.67
N LEU A 215 -31.79 23.06 -14.20
CA LEU A 215 -32.61 24.04 -14.92
C LEU A 215 -32.01 24.51 -16.26
N GLN A 216 -31.28 23.62 -16.94
CA GLN A 216 -30.75 23.88 -18.29
C GLN A 216 -31.90 24.09 -19.29
N ARG A 217 -31.95 25.24 -19.99
CA ARG A 217 -33.07 25.61 -20.87
C ARG A 217 -33.52 24.49 -21.82
N GLU A 218 -32.63 23.97 -22.65
CA GLU A 218 -32.96 22.95 -23.67
C GLU A 218 -33.37 21.59 -23.08
N ALA A 219 -32.88 21.26 -21.89
CA ALA A 219 -33.28 20.04 -21.20
C ALA A 219 -34.65 20.24 -20.53
N ARG A 220 -34.83 21.40 -19.88
CA ARG A 220 -36.05 21.82 -19.20
C ARG A 220 -37.25 21.88 -20.12
N ASP A 221 -37.06 22.33 -21.36
CA ASP A 221 -38.12 22.36 -22.37
C ASP A 221 -38.59 20.94 -22.77
N ARG A 222 -37.76 19.91 -22.53
CA ARG A 222 -38.11 18.47 -22.66
C ARG A 222 -38.52 17.82 -21.34
N GLY A 223 -38.69 18.61 -20.28
CA GLY A 223 -38.98 18.14 -18.93
C GLY A 223 -37.77 17.58 -18.17
N ASN A 224 -36.54 17.64 -18.69
CA ASN A 224 -35.34 17.15 -18.01
C ASN A 224 -34.56 18.28 -17.33
N SER A 225 -33.61 17.96 -16.45
CA SER A 225 -32.91 18.97 -15.63
C SER A 225 -33.88 19.87 -14.85
N VAL A 226 -34.89 19.25 -14.23
CA VAL A 226 -35.91 19.90 -13.40
C VAL A 226 -36.08 19.13 -12.10
N PHE A 227 -36.51 19.82 -11.06
CA PHE A 227 -36.86 19.22 -9.79
C PHE A 227 -38.22 18.55 -9.86
N VAL A 228 -38.30 17.36 -9.25
CA VAL A 228 -39.46 16.48 -9.34
C VAL A 228 -40.02 16.09 -7.97
N ASP A 229 -41.33 15.89 -7.91
CA ASP A 229 -42.06 15.40 -6.75
C ASP A 229 -41.92 13.87 -6.57
N GLU A 230 -42.63 13.31 -5.59
CA GLU A 230 -42.60 11.87 -5.26
C GLU A 230 -43.03 10.97 -6.42
N ALA A 231 -43.91 11.45 -7.31
CA ALA A 231 -44.35 10.75 -8.50
C ALA A 231 -43.41 10.94 -9.71
N LEU A 232 -42.23 11.56 -9.49
CA LEU A 232 -41.29 12.00 -10.52
C LEU A 232 -41.90 12.99 -11.53
N ALA A 233 -42.99 13.66 -11.16
CA ALA A 233 -43.57 14.74 -11.94
C ALA A 233 -42.82 16.04 -11.63
N ALA A 234 -42.59 16.86 -12.65
CA ALA A 234 -41.91 18.14 -12.46
C ALA A 234 -42.79 19.09 -11.63
N TYR A 235 -42.21 19.73 -10.61
CA TYR A 235 -42.95 20.73 -9.84
C TYR A 235 -43.52 21.82 -10.76
N PRO A 236 -44.81 22.18 -10.62
CA PRO A 236 -45.44 23.21 -11.44
C PRO A 236 -44.68 24.53 -11.38
N ASP A 237 -44.19 24.93 -10.21
CA ASP A 237 -43.33 26.10 -10.06
C ASP A 237 -41.99 25.69 -9.43
N GLN A 238 -40.98 25.56 -10.29
CA GLN A 238 -39.61 25.24 -9.89
C GLN A 238 -39.02 26.29 -8.93
N TRP A 239 -39.38 27.57 -9.09
CA TRP A 239 -38.83 28.65 -8.26
C TRP A 239 -39.47 28.65 -6.88
N ALA A 240 -40.79 28.45 -6.80
CA ALA A 240 -41.48 28.31 -5.52
C ALA A 240 -40.96 27.09 -4.74
N PHE A 241 -40.72 25.97 -5.42
CA PHE A 241 -40.09 24.80 -4.81
C PHE A 241 -38.69 25.12 -4.26
N LEU A 242 -37.80 25.70 -5.09
CA LEU A 242 -36.45 26.07 -4.66
C LEU A 242 -36.46 27.06 -3.50
N SER A 243 -37.38 28.03 -3.49
CA SER A 243 -37.52 29.01 -2.42
C SER A 243 -37.94 28.38 -1.08
N GLY A 244 -38.56 27.20 -1.11
CA GLY A 244 -39.00 26.45 0.08
C GLY A 244 -37.98 25.41 0.57
N ILE A 245 -36.83 25.26 -0.08
CA ILE A 245 -35.83 24.27 0.33
C ILE A 245 -35.22 24.63 1.68
N GLN A 246 -35.31 23.70 2.63
CA GLN A 246 -34.63 23.80 3.91
C GLN A 246 -33.15 23.42 3.76
N ARG A 247 -32.28 24.20 4.42
CA ARG A 247 -30.83 23.95 4.46
C ARG A 247 -30.46 23.25 5.76
N LEU A 248 -29.37 22.49 5.73
CA LEU A 248 -28.83 21.78 6.87
C LEU A 248 -27.72 22.61 7.54
N SER A 249 -27.81 22.79 8.86
CA SER A 249 -26.74 23.40 9.65
C SER A 249 -25.57 22.42 9.84
N ARG A 250 -24.35 22.93 10.08
CA ARG A 250 -23.19 22.05 10.32
C ARG A 250 -23.39 21.13 11.51
N ILE A 251 -23.95 21.64 12.60
CA ILE A 251 -24.21 20.89 13.83
C ILE A 251 -25.10 19.69 13.55
N GLU A 252 -26.14 19.87 12.74
CA GLU A 252 -27.06 18.79 12.39
C GLU A 252 -26.39 17.70 11.54
N VAL A 253 -25.50 18.09 10.61
CA VAL A 253 -24.70 17.14 9.83
C VAL A 253 -23.74 16.36 10.74
N GLU A 254 -23.00 17.05 11.62
CA GLU A 254 -22.05 16.42 12.55
C GLU A 254 -22.76 15.42 13.48
N ARG A 255 -23.91 15.79 14.04
CA ARG A 255 -24.72 14.92 14.91
C ARG A 255 -25.13 13.63 14.20
N ARG A 256 -25.53 13.72 12.93
CA ARG A 256 -25.95 12.57 12.13
C ARG A 256 -24.80 11.67 11.74
N VAL A 257 -23.67 12.26 11.33
CA VAL A 257 -22.45 11.50 11.01
C VAL A 257 -21.96 10.76 12.26
N ARG A 258 -21.88 11.41 13.42
CA ARG A 258 -21.51 10.76 14.68
C ARG A 258 -22.43 9.62 15.05
N LYS A 259 -23.75 9.78 14.87
CA LYS A 259 -24.72 8.69 15.09
C LYS A 259 -24.46 7.51 14.15
N ALA A 260 -24.17 7.78 12.87
CA ALA A 260 -23.85 6.74 11.90
C ALA A 260 -22.53 6.02 12.24
N GLU A 261 -21.49 6.76 12.63
CA GLU A 261 -20.19 6.24 13.08
C GLU A 261 -20.33 5.36 14.32
N ALA A 262 -21.17 5.75 15.28
CA ALA A 262 -21.46 4.96 16.47
C ALA A 262 -22.16 3.61 16.16
N THR A 263 -22.87 3.53 15.03
CA THR A 263 -23.54 2.31 14.55
C THR A 263 -22.76 1.56 13.45
N ASP A 264 -21.52 1.96 13.18
CA ASP A 264 -20.65 1.46 12.08
C ASP A 264 -21.31 1.47 10.68
N ARG A 265 -22.33 2.31 10.50
CA ARG A 265 -23.05 2.51 9.22
C ARG A 265 -22.29 3.37 8.22
N VAL A 266 -21.06 3.76 8.53
CA VAL A 266 -20.23 4.55 7.61
C VAL A 266 -19.41 3.62 6.70
N ILE A 267 -18.97 2.44 7.18
CA ILE A 267 -18.27 1.40 6.39
C ILE A 267 -18.49 0.00 7.01
N GLY A 268 -19.66 -0.60 6.83
CA GLY A 268 -20.00 -1.92 7.38
C GLY A 268 -19.36 -3.13 6.68
N VAL A 269 -18.12 -3.02 6.19
CA VAL A 269 -17.39 -4.07 5.44
C VAL A 269 -16.04 -4.34 6.11
N VAL A 270 -15.70 -5.62 6.25
CA VAL A 270 -14.45 -6.10 6.87
C VAL A 270 -13.24 -5.43 6.22
N ARG A 271 -12.34 -4.85 7.03
CA ARG A 271 -11.05 -4.36 6.55
C ARG A 271 -10.26 -5.53 5.96
N ALA A 272 -9.66 -5.35 4.77
CA ALA A 272 -8.59 -6.23 4.31
C ALA A 272 -7.59 -6.38 5.47
N MET A 273 -7.25 -7.62 5.81
CA MET A 273 -6.70 -8.03 7.12
C MET A 273 -5.82 -6.94 7.78
N PRO A 274 -6.08 -6.58 9.05
CA PRO A 274 -5.21 -5.64 9.73
C PRO A 274 -3.84 -6.29 9.96
N GLU A 275 -2.77 -5.66 9.44
CA GLU A 275 -1.62 -5.42 10.31
C GLU A 275 -2.17 -4.80 11.61
N PRO A 276 -1.74 -5.25 12.79
CA PRO A 276 -2.37 -4.88 14.06
C PRO A 276 -2.54 -3.36 14.13
N ASP A 277 -3.81 -2.94 14.18
CA ASP A 277 -4.17 -1.52 14.15
C ASP A 277 -3.76 -0.86 15.48
N GLU A 278 -2.70 -0.05 15.43
CA GLU A 278 -2.19 0.76 16.54
C GLU A 278 -3.09 1.98 16.85
N THR A 279 -4.17 2.22 16.08
CA THR A 279 -4.93 3.49 16.18
C THR A 279 -6.12 3.50 17.14
N LEU A 280 -6.40 2.41 17.86
CA LEU A 280 -7.41 2.37 18.93
C LEU A 280 -6.77 2.19 20.31
N GLU A 281 -7.02 3.16 21.19
CA GLU A 281 -6.64 3.14 22.60
C GLU A 281 -6.96 1.78 23.26
N PRO A 282 -5.99 1.12 23.92
CA PRO A 282 -6.13 -0.26 24.40
C PRO A 282 -7.32 -0.51 25.34
N TRP A 283 -7.70 0.47 26.15
CA TRP A 283 -8.75 0.36 27.18
C TRP A 283 -10.18 0.49 26.64
N LEU A 284 -10.36 0.89 25.37
CA LEU A 284 -11.68 0.91 24.70
C LEU A 284 -11.99 -0.40 23.95
N ARG A 285 -11.11 -1.41 24.03
CA ARG A 285 -11.24 -2.68 23.32
C ARG A 285 -12.16 -3.63 24.09
N VAL A 286 -13.26 -4.08 23.47
CA VAL A 286 -14.07 -5.17 24.02
C VAL A 286 -13.26 -6.48 24.02
N PRO A 287 -13.32 -7.32 25.08
CA PRO A 287 -12.51 -8.54 25.21
C PRO A 287 -12.68 -9.53 24.04
N SER A 288 -13.88 -9.61 23.46
CA SER A 288 -14.19 -10.50 22.34
C SER A 288 -13.59 -10.05 21.00
N ARG A 289 -13.16 -8.79 20.88
CA ARG A 289 -12.80 -8.11 19.62
C ARG A 289 -13.87 -8.20 18.51
N LYS A 290 -15.07 -8.71 18.79
CA LYS A 290 -16.19 -8.86 17.86
C LYS A 290 -17.33 -7.92 18.28
N ARG A 291 -17.66 -6.94 17.44
CA ARG A 291 -18.88 -6.12 17.59
C ARG A 291 -20.08 -6.94 17.09
N ARG A 292 -21.20 -6.92 17.82
CA ARG A 292 -22.45 -7.59 17.40
C ARG A 292 -23.17 -6.72 16.38
N ASP A 293 -23.46 -7.27 15.20
CA ASP A 293 -24.32 -6.60 14.23
C ASP A 293 -25.73 -6.36 14.82
N PRO A 294 -26.36 -5.21 14.52
CA PRO A 294 -27.70 -4.90 15.03
C PRO A 294 -28.72 -5.96 14.57
N PRO A 295 -29.66 -6.41 15.43
CA PRO A 295 -30.57 -7.50 15.13
C PRO A 295 -31.36 -7.25 13.83
N LEU A 296 -31.49 -8.28 13.00
CA LEU A 296 -32.28 -8.20 11.77
C LEU A 296 -33.77 -8.02 12.11
N THR A 297 -34.46 -7.19 11.34
CA THR A 297 -35.90 -6.94 11.48
C THR A 297 -36.66 -7.70 10.38
N GLY A 298 -37.79 -8.30 10.73
CA GLY A 298 -38.64 -9.10 9.83
C GLY A 298 -38.63 -10.61 10.17
N PRO A 299 -39.56 -11.39 9.59
CA PRO A 299 -39.62 -12.83 9.80
C PRO A 299 -38.39 -13.50 9.19
N MET A 300 -37.67 -14.29 9.99
CA MET A 300 -36.57 -15.13 9.51
C MET A 300 -37.08 -16.53 9.18
N PRO A 301 -36.61 -17.16 8.11
CA PRO A 301 -36.93 -18.55 7.84
C PRO A 301 -36.28 -19.45 8.89
N SER A 302 -36.93 -20.56 9.25
CA SER A 302 -36.35 -21.57 10.15
C SER A 302 -35.26 -22.40 9.47
N ARG A 303 -35.37 -22.57 8.14
CA ARG A 303 -34.45 -23.35 7.29
C ARG A 303 -34.13 -22.60 6.02
N MET A 304 -32.91 -22.80 5.51
CA MET A 304 -32.46 -22.21 4.26
C MET A 304 -31.65 -23.21 3.44
N GLU A 305 -32.08 -23.45 2.21
CA GLU A 305 -31.32 -24.29 1.28
C GLU A 305 -30.11 -23.52 0.72
N LEU A 306 -28.95 -24.17 0.74
CA LEU A 306 -27.70 -23.72 0.14
C LEU A 306 -27.35 -24.69 -0.99
N VAL A 307 -27.45 -24.25 -2.24
CA VAL A 307 -27.05 -25.07 -3.39
C VAL A 307 -25.59 -24.82 -3.69
N LEU A 308 -24.74 -25.82 -3.48
CA LEU A 308 -23.30 -25.74 -3.74
C LEU A 308 -23.01 -26.24 -5.15
N SER A 309 -22.45 -25.40 -6.01
CA SER A 309 -21.96 -25.75 -7.36
C SER A 309 -20.60 -25.07 -7.54
N ASP A 310 -20.40 -24.32 -8.62
CA ASP A 310 -19.31 -23.38 -8.81
C ASP A 310 -19.36 -22.20 -7.82
N GLN A 311 -20.55 -21.84 -7.34
CA GLN A 311 -20.79 -20.88 -6.26
C GLN A 311 -21.76 -21.46 -5.22
N ILE A 312 -22.03 -20.69 -4.16
CA ILE A 312 -23.11 -20.95 -3.21
C ILE A 312 -24.33 -20.18 -3.69
N TYR A 313 -25.39 -20.86 -4.09
CA TYR A 313 -26.63 -20.24 -4.54
C TYR A 313 -27.70 -20.26 -3.45
N LEU A 314 -28.31 -19.09 -3.24
CA LEU A 314 -29.44 -18.90 -2.33
C LEU A 314 -30.62 -18.29 -3.10
N ALA A 315 -31.83 -18.84 -2.92
CA ALA A 315 -33.03 -18.35 -3.58
C ALA A 315 -33.45 -16.97 -3.04
N LYS A 316 -33.55 -15.96 -3.91
CA LYS A 316 -33.91 -14.59 -3.52
C LYS A 316 -35.25 -14.46 -2.76
N PRO A 317 -36.34 -15.17 -3.15
CA PRO A 317 -37.62 -15.06 -2.44
C PRO A 317 -37.56 -15.47 -0.96
N ALA A 318 -36.58 -16.30 -0.59
CA ALA A 318 -36.36 -16.76 0.77
C ALA A 318 -35.46 -15.84 1.62
N LEU A 319 -34.95 -14.74 1.03
CA LEU A 319 -33.99 -13.85 1.67
C LEU A 319 -34.64 -12.51 2.07
N PRO A 320 -34.87 -12.26 3.36
CA PRO A 320 -35.19 -10.92 3.84
C PRO A 320 -34.09 -9.91 3.43
N PRO A 321 -34.44 -8.66 3.13
CA PRO A 321 -33.49 -7.62 2.73
C PRO A 321 -32.24 -7.53 3.63
N GLY A 322 -32.44 -7.46 4.95
CA GLY A 322 -31.33 -7.37 5.89
C GLY A 322 -30.40 -8.60 5.89
N LEU A 323 -30.95 -9.81 5.71
CA LEU A 323 -30.15 -11.04 5.61
C LEU A 323 -29.34 -11.06 4.31
N ARG A 324 -29.95 -10.67 3.20
CA ARG A 324 -29.27 -10.56 1.90
C ARG A 324 -28.09 -9.57 1.97
N ASN A 325 -28.25 -8.42 2.60
CA ASN A 325 -27.13 -7.46 2.76
C ASN A 325 -25.98 -8.09 3.56
N ARG A 326 -26.28 -8.77 4.68
CA ARG A 326 -25.24 -9.45 5.46
C ARG A 326 -24.51 -10.53 4.66
N LEU A 327 -25.23 -11.31 3.87
CA LEU A 327 -24.65 -12.32 2.97
C LEU A 327 -23.74 -11.71 1.91
N VAL A 328 -24.17 -10.61 1.26
CA VAL A 328 -23.35 -9.88 0.28
C VAL A 328 -22.08 -9.32 0.93
N ARG A 329 -22.15 -8.84 2.18
CA ARG A 329 -20.99 -8.32 2.92
C ARG A 329 -19.94 -9.39 3.24
N LEU A 330 -20.33 -10.66 3.39
CA LEU A 330 -19.37 -11.77 3.54
C LEU A 330 -18.49 -11.94 2.29
N ALA A 331 -19.05 -11.62 1.12
CA ALA A 331 -18.37 -11.66 -0.16
C ALA A 331 -17.87 -10.28 -0.62
N ALA A 332 -17.66 -9.33 0.30
CA ALA A 332 -17.21 -7.98 -0.03
C ALA A 332 -16.05 -7.52 0.86
N PHE A 333 -15.18 -6.68 0.32
CA PHE A 333 -14.05 -6.11 1.05
C PHE A 333 -13.74 -4.68 0.60
N GLN A 334 -13.11 -3.90 1.48
CA GLN A 334 -12.68 -2.53 1.17
C GLN A 334 -11.62 -2.52 0.07
N ASN A 335 -11.76 -1.67 -0.96
CA ASN A 335 -10.79 -1.56 -2.05
C ASN A 335 -9.58 -0.69 -1.63
N PRO A 336 -8.40 -1.24 -1.33
CA PRO A 336 -7.30 -0.46 -0.77
C PRO A 336 -6.76 0.58 -1.76
N LEU A 337 -6.94 0.34 -3.07
CA LEU A 337 -6.58 1.30 -4.11
C LEU A 337 -7.42 2.58 -4.03
N PHE A 338 -8.71 2.47 -3.70
CA PHE A 338 -9.58 3.64 -3.50
C PHE A 338 -9.07 4.50 -2.33
N TYR A 339 -8.85 3.89 -1.18
CA TYR A 339 -8.38 4.59 0.02
C TYR A 339 -6.98 5.16 -0.16
N LYS A 340 -6.10 4.47 -0.89
CA LYS A 340 -4.77 4.98 -1.23
C LYS A 340 -4.85 6.18 -2.18
N ALA A 341 -5.67 6.09 -3.23
CA ALA A 341 -5.90 7.23 -4.13
C ALA A 341 -6.47 8.42 -3.37
N GLN A 342 -7.43 8.19 -2.47
CA GLN A 342 -8.00 9.20 -1.59
C GLN A 342 -6.93 9.85 -0.69
N ALA A 343 -6.10 9.04 0.00
CA ALA A 343 -5.02 9.53 0.85
C ALA A 343 -3.95 10.32 0.07
N MET A 344 -3.68 9.92 -1.18
CA MET A 344 -2.77 10.60 -2.10
C MET A 344 -3.40 11.79 -2.83
N ARG A 345 -4.66 12.13 -2.53
CA ARG A 345 -5.43 13.21 -3.18
C ARG A 345 -5.56 13.02 -4.71
N LEU A 346 -5.59 11.78 -5.19
CA LEU A 346 -5.75 11.41 -6.59
C LEU A 346 -7.23 11.15 -6.93
N PRO A 347 -7.65 11.27 -8.21
CA PRO A 347 -9.04 10.99 -8.61
C PRO A 347 -9.48 9.56 -8.28
N THR A 348 -10.64 9.43 -7.62
CA THR A 348 -11.25 8.15 -7.23
C THR A 348 -12.40 7.72 -8.13
N ALA A 349 -12.71 8.48 -9.18
CA ALA A 349 -13.91 8.32 -10.00
C ALA A 349 -14.06 6.95 -10.70
N GLN A 350 -12.98 6.19 -10.88
CA GLN A 350 -12.99 4.87 -11.51
C GLN A 350 -12.66 3.74 -10.51
N LEU A 351 -12.52 4.06 -9.23
CA LEU A 351 -12.16 3.07 -8.20
C LEU A 351 -13.39 2.83 -7.32
N PRO A 352 -13.96 1.61 -7.31
CA PRO A 352 -15.05 1.30 -6.37
C PRO A 352 -14.48 1.33 -4.96
N ARG A 353 -15.25 1.84 -3.99
CA ARG A 353 -14.83 1.88 -2.56
C ARG A 353 -14.81 0.50 -1.92
N VAL A 354 -15.73 -0.37 -2.35
CA VAL A 354 -15.89 -1.76 -1.90
C VAL A 354 -15.86 -2.64 -3.14
N VAL A 355 -15.08 -3.71 -3.09
CA VAL A 355 -15.13 -4.78 -4.08
C VAL A 355 -16.12 -5.81 -3.58
N ALA A 356 -17.20 -6.04 -4.33
CA ALA A 356 -18.18 -7.08 -4.05
C ALA A 356 -17.99 -8.23 -5.04
N CYS A 357 -17.85 -9.45 -4.53
CA CYS A 357 -17.67 -10.68 -5.29
C CYS A 357 -18.96 -11.51 -5.37
N ALA A 358 -20.02 -11.10 -4.67
CA ALA A 358 -21.35 -11.67 -4.83
C ALA A 358 -21.92 -11.39 -6.24
N GLU A 359 -22.61 -12.37 -6.81
CA GLU A 359 -23.25 -12.30 -8.12
C GLU A 359 -24.76 -12.21 -7.93
N ASP A 360 -25.37 -11.15 -8.48
CA ASP A 360 -26.79 -10.94 -8.37
C ASP A 360 -27.51 -11.49 -9.61
N LEU A 361 -28.16 -12.66 -9.47
CA LEU A 361 -28.87 -13.33 -10.56
C LEU A 361 -30.38 -13.06 -10.44
N PRO A 362 -31.18 -13.16 -11.52
CA PRO A 362 -32.61 -12.83 -11.49
C PRO A 362 -33.43 -13.52 -10.37
N GLY A 363 -33.11 -14.78 -10.03
CA GLY A 363 -33.79 -15.52 -8.96
C GLY A 363 -32.91 -15.97 -7.79
N HIS A 364 -31.59 -15.79 -7.89
CA HIS A 364 -30.63 -16.33 -6.93
C HIS A 364 -29.58 -15.29 -6.55
N LEU A 365 -29.04 -15.40 -5.34
CA LEU A 365 -27.81 -14.75 -4.92
C LEU A 365 -26.69 -15.79 -5.01
N GLY A 366 -25.64 -15.50 -5.80
CA GLY A 366 -24.44 -16.31 -5.86
C GLY A 366 -23.35 -15.74 -4.96
N LEU A 367 -22.83 -16.54 -4.03
CA LEU A 367 -21.67 -16.18 -3.21
C LEU A 367 -20.46 -17.05 -3.57
N PRO A 368 -19.22 -16.54 -3.45
CA PRO A 368 -18.03 -17.36 -3.64
C PRO A 368 -18.00 -18.55 -2.69
N ARG A 369 -17.57 -19.72 -3.19
CA ARG A 369 -17.58 -20.99 -2.44
C ARG A 369 -16.73 -20.98 -1.17
N GLY A 370 -15.68 -20.17 -1.14
CA GLY A 370 -14.81 -20.00 0.03
C GLY A 370 -15.51 -19.34 1.22
N CYS A 371 -16.65 -18.68 1.01
CA CYS A 371 -17.46 -18.07 2.05
C CYS A 371 -18.39 -19.06 2.77
N LEU A 372 -18.41 -20.34 2.41
CA LEU A 372 -19.38 -21.32 2.95
C LEU A 372 -19.39 -21.36 4.49
N GLY A 373 -18.22 -21.45 5.11
CA GLY A 373 -18.14 -21.48 6.57
C GLY A 373 -18.64 -20.18 7.24
N ASP A 374 -18.42 -19.03 6.61
CA ASP A 374 -18.91 -17.74 7.11
C ASP A 374 -20.43 -17.62 6.93
N VAL A 375 -20.98 -18.16 5.83
CA VAL A 375 -22.43 -18.23 5.57
C VAL A 375 -23.11 -19.12 6.60
N GLU A 376 -22.59 -20.34 6.83
CA GLU A 376 -23.11 -21.25 7.86
C GLU A 376 -23.07 -20.61 9.24
N ALA A 377 -21.94 -20.00 9.61
CA ALA A 377 -21.81 -19.30 10.89
C ALA A 377 -22.81 -18.15 11.04
N LEU A 378 -23.05 -17.38 9.97
CA LEU A 378 -24.05 -16.31 9.96
C LEU A 378 -25.47 -16.88 10.16
N LEU A 379 -25.85 -17.91 9.41
CA LEU A 379 -27.17 -18.52 9.50
C LEU A 379 -27.42 -19.12 10.89
N HIS A 380 -26.45 -19.86 11.45
CA HIS A 380 -26.54 -20.38 12.82
C HIS A 380 -26.66 -19.28 13.86
N SER A 381 -25.94 -18.16 13.71
CA SER A 381 -26.03 -17.02 14.63
C SER A 381 -27.42 -16.35 14.64
N LEU A 382 -28.19 -16.56 13.57
CA LEU A 382 -29.55 -16.07 13.40
C LEU A 382 -30.62 -17.14 13.71
N GLY A 383 -30.21 -18.34 14.12
CA GLY A 383 -31.11 -19.46 14.38
C GLY A 383 -31.71 -20.10 13.12
N ILE A 384 -31.09 -19.89 11.96
CA ILE A 384 -31.51 -20.46 10.67
C ILE A 384 -30.70 -21.76 10.45
N GLU A 385 -31.38 -22.88 10.24
CA GLU A 385 -30.74 -24.16 9.93
C GLU A 385 -30.37 -24.23 8.43
N PRO A 386 -29.07 -24.34 8.08
CA PRO A 386 -28.66 -24.51 6.69
C PRO A 386 -28.91 -25.94 6.21
N VAL A 387 -29.52 -26.08 5.03
CA VAL A 387 -29.74 -27.36 4.34
C VAL A 387 -28.90 -27.37 3.08
N ILE A 388 -27.87 -28.23 3.03
CA ILE A 388 -26.94 -28.26 1.90
C ILE A 388 -27.46 -29.20 0.81
N ARG A 389 -27.58 -28.66 -0.41
CA ARG A 389 -27.74 -29.43 -1.63
C ARG A 389 -26.44 -29.34 -2.43
N ASP A 390 -25.67 -30.42 -2.45
CA ASP A 390 -24.36 -30.45 -3.10
C ASP A 390 -24.49 -30.88 -4.57
N GLU A 391 -24.35 -29.90 -5.48
CA GLU A 391 -24.34 -30.05 -6.94
C GLU A 391 -22.91 -29.87 -7.51
N ARG A 392 -21.88 -29.89 -6.64
CA ARG A 392 -20.48 -29.82 -7.07
C ARG A 392 -20.11 -31.10 -7.81
N ASN A 393 -19.20 -30.96 -8.77
CA ASN A 393 -18.63 -32.10 -9.45
C ASN A 393 -17.64 -32.81 -8.52
N ALA A 394 -17.98 -34.03 -8.10
CA ALA A 394 -17.10 -34.89 -7.30
C ALA A 394 -15.92 -35.43 -8.13
N GLY A 395 -16.02 -35.39 -9.45
CA GLY A 395 -15.05 -35.91 -10.40
C GLY A 395 -15.19 -37.40 -10.70
N CYS A 396 -14.38 -37.85 -11.65
CA CYS A 396 -14.24 -39.26 -11.99
C CYS A 396 -13.02 -39.86 -11.28
N PRO A 397 -13.11 -41.08 -10.71
CA PRO A 397 -11.96 -41.73 -10.10
C PRO A 397 -10.77 -41.88 -11.05
N ILE A 398 -9.55 -41.64 -10.56
CA ILE A 398 -8.30 -41.83 -11.29
C ILE A 398 -7.37 -42.78 -10.54
N GLY A 399 -6.65 -43.64 -11.27
CA GLY A 399 -5.70 -44.61 -10.71
C GLY A 399 -4.33 -44.00 -10.34
N ALA A 400 -4.29 -42.76 -9.85
CA ALA A 400 -3.04 -42.09 -9.50
C ALA A 400 -2.53 -42.55 -8.13
N ARG A 401 -1.25 -42.93 -8.02
CA ARG A 401 -0.60 -43.29 -6.76
C ARG A 401 0.63 -42.43 -6.54
N PHE A 402 0.78 -41.88 -5.35
CA PHE A 402 1.96 -41.09 -5.02
C PHE A 402 3.18 -42.02 -4.86
N GLN A 403 4.26 -41.73 -5.59
CA GLN A 403 5.48 -42.55 -5.64
C GLN A 403 6.64 -41.99 -4.79
N GLY A 404 6.40 -40.91 -4.04
CA GLY A 404 7.42 -40.27 -3.19
C GLY A 404 7.16 -40.46 -1.69
N THR A 405 8.04 -39.89 -0.89
CA THR A 405 7.86 -39.71 0.56
C THR A 405 7.83 -38.21 0.86
N LEU A 406 6.80 -37.72 1.54
CA LEU A 406 6.75 -36.35 2.00
C LEU A 406 7.70 -36.16 3.19
N ARG A 407 8.31 -34.97 3.30
CA ARG A 407 8.99 -34.55 4.53
C ARG A 407 7.96 -34.32 5.63
N GLU A 408 8.37 -34.37 6.90
CA GLU A 408 7.48 -34.16 8.05
C GLU A 408 6.64 -32.87 7.94
N GLU A 409 7.28 -31.73 7.71
CA GLU A 409 6.57 -30.45 7.50
C GLU A 409 5.62 -30.47 6.28
N GLN A 410 5.96 -31.21 5.23
CA GLN A 410 5.10 -31.35 4.05
C GLN A 410 3.90 -32.24 4.33
N GLN A 411 4.07 -33.27 5.16
CA GLN A 411 3.02 -34.18 5.60
C GLN A 411 1.99 -33.43 6.44
N GLU A 412 2.43 -32.62 7.41
CA GLU A 412 1.54 -31.77 8.21
C GLU A 412 0.71 -30.82 7.34
N ALA A 413 1.36 -30.17 6.37
CA ALA A 413 0.68 -29.28 5.43
C ALA A 413 -0.34 -30.02 4.55
N ALA A 414 0.02 -31.21 4.06
CA ALA A 414 -0.83 -32.04 3.22
C ALA A 414 -2.07 -32.54 3.98
N GLU A 415 -1.90 -33.02 5.21
CA GLU A 415 -3.00 -33.47 6.08
C GLU A 415 -3.92 -32.33 6.50
N ALA A 416 -3.36 -31.14 6.77
CA ALA A 416 -4.16 -29.93 7.03
C ALA A 416 -5.05 -29.56 5.84
N LEU A 417 -4.55 -29.69 4.61
CA LEU A 417 -5.32 -29.44 3.39
C LEU A 417 -6.34 -30.54 3.11
N LEU A 418 -5.97 -31.82 3.32
CA LEU A 418 -6.81 -32.97 3.00
C LEU A 418 -8.11 -33.01 3.82
N ARG A 419 -8.08 -32.50 5.05
CA ARG A 419 -9.26 -32.39 5.94
C ARG A 419 -10.37 -31.47 5.42
N HIS A 420 -10.10 -30.69 4.37
CA HIS A 420 -11.04 -29.73 3.82
C HIS A 420 -11.20 -29.89 2.31
N ASP A 421 -12.41 -29.63 1.81
CA ASP A 421 -12.68 -29.61 0.38
C ASP A 421 -11.92 -28.47 -0.31
N THR A 422 -11.85 -27.30 0.35
CA THR A 422 -11.20 -26.09 -0.16
C THR A 422 -10.13 -25.55 0.81
N GLY A 423 -9.04 -25.02 0.26
CA GLY A 423 -8.00 -24.38 1.05
C GLY A 423 -6.81 -23.84 0.28
N VAL A 424 -6.06 -22.96 0.93
CA VAL A 424 -4.81 -22.39 0.41
C VAL A 424 -3.60 -22.86 1.24
N LEU A 425 -2.55 -23.28 0.54
CA LEU A 425 -1.21 -23.50 1.09
C LEU A 425 -0.35 -22.25 0.86
N ALA A 426 -0.03 -21.55 1.94
CA ALA A 426 0.89 -20.42 1.92
C ALA A 426 2.27 -20.87 2.39
N ALA A 427 3.13 -21.27 1.45
CA ALA A 427 4.44 -21.84 1.76
C ALA A 427 5.52 -21.32 0.82
N THR A 428 6.71 -21.04 1.36
CA THR A 428 7.82 -20.44 0.62
C THR A 428 8.20 -21.23 -0.64
N THR A 429 8.93 -20.58 -1.53
CA THR A 429 9.62 -21.26 -2.63
C THR A 429 10.62 -22.28 -2.07
N ALA A 430 10.79 -23.40 -2.79
CA ALA A 430 11.53 -24.59 -2.34
C ALA A 430 10.91 -25.44 -1.21
N PHE A 431 9.75 -25.07 -0.63
CA PHE A 431 8.98 -25.96 0.26
C PHE A 431 8.50 -27.25 -0.43
N GLY A 432 8.32 -27.22 -1.76
CA GLY A 432 7.80 -28.37 -2.51
C GLY A 432 6.27 -28.36 -2.65
N LYS A 433 5.65 -27.19 -2.84
CA LYS A 433 4.20 -27.03 -3.06
C LYS A 433 3.63 -27.98 -4.11
N THR A 434 4.33 -28.15 -5.24
CA THR A 434 3.92 -29.08 -6.30
C THR A 434 3.93 -30.55 -5.85
N VAL A 435 4.82 -30.93 -4.94
CA VAL A 435 4.90 -32.30 -4.39
C VAL A 435 3.71 -32.55 -3.46
N VAL A 436 3.41 -31.59 -2.57
CA VAL A 436 2.22 -31.64 -1.70
C VAL A 436 0.94 -31.71 -2.55
N ALA A 437 0.86 -30.94 -3.62
CA ALA A 437 -0.28 -30.97 -4.53
C ALA A 437 -0.41 -32.30 -5.29
N ALA A 438 0.69 -32.88 -5.77
CA ALA A 438 0.68 -34.22 -6.36
C ALA A 438 0.18 -35.27 -5.34
N TRP A 439 0.66 -35.20 -4.10
CA TRP A 439 0.15 -36.06 -3.03
C TRP A 439 -1.36 -35.87 -2.81
N LEU A 440 -1.86 -34.63 -2.76
CA LEU A 440 -3.30 -34.35 -2.63
C LEU A 440 -4.12 -34.90 -3.79
N ILE A 441 -3.61 -34.83 -5.02
CA ILE A 441 -4.25 -35.40 -6.21
C ILE A 441 -4.38 -36.93 -6.07
N ALA A 442 -3.31 -37.60 -5.63
CA ALA A 442 -3.33 -39.04 -5.39
C ALA A 442 -4.27 -39.42 -4.23
N ALA A 443 -4.25 -38.65 -3.13
CA ALA A 443 -5.06 -38.91 -1.95
C ALA A 443 -6.56 -38.71 -2.21
N ARG A 444 -6.93 -37.71 -3.02
CA ARG A 444 -8.33 -37.48 -3.45
C ARG A 444 -8.76 -38.44 -4.55
N GLY A 445 -7.83 -38.85 -5.42
CA GLY A 445 -8.07 -39.91 -6.41
C GLY A 445 -9.12 -39.57 -7.46
N VAL A 446 -9.33 -38.29 -7.79
CA VAL A 446 -10.31 -37.84 -8.79
C VAL A 446 -9.66 -37.02 -9.90
N ASN A 447 -10.34 -36.91 -11.04
CA ASN A 447 -9.84 -36.16 -12.17
C ASN A 447 -9.54 -34.70 -11.82
N THR A 448 -8.38 -34.22 -12.26
CA THR A 448 -7.79 -32.97 -11.78
C THR A 448 -7.41 -32.03 -12.92
N LEU A 449 -7.72 -30.75 -12.75
CA LEU A 449 -7.20 -29.66 -13.56
C LEU A 449 -6.24 -28.80 -12.74
N VAL A 450 -5.00 -28.67 -13.23
CA VAL A 450 -4.00 -27.76 -12.67
C VAL A 450 -3.95 -26.49 -13.52
N LEU A 451 -4.21 -25.36 -12.89
CA LEU A 451 -4.14 -24.03 -13.47
C LEU A 451 -2.79 -23.38 -13.17
N VAL A 452 -2.11 -22.93 -14.23
CA VAL A 452 -0.86 -22.18 -14.14
C VAL A 452 -0.92 -20.93 -15.01
N HIS A 453 -0.09 -19.93 -14.73
CA HIS A 453 -0.11 -18.64 -15.45
C HIS A 453 1.02 -18.49 -16.49
N ARG A 454 2.01 -19.40 -16.51
CA ARG A 454 3.16 -19.38 -17.44
C ARG A 454 3.42 -20.73 -18.07
N ARG A 455 3.95 -20.72 -19.30
CA ARG A 455 4.29 -21.94 -20.04
C ARG A 455 5.38 -22.78 -19.37
N GLN A 456 6.36 -22.14 -18.75
CA GLN A 456 7.44 -22.83 -18.04
C GLN A 456 6.90 -23.63 -16.86
N LEU A 457 5.98 -23.06 -16.08
CA LEU A 457 5.29 -23.75 -14.99
C LEU A 457 4.49 -24.94 -15.50
N LEU A 458 3.83 -24.82 -16.65
CA LEU A 458 3.07 -25.93 -17.25
C LEU A 458 3.95 -27.15 -17.47
N GLU A 459 5.11 -26.98 -18.12
CA GLU A 459 6.02 -28.12 -18.37
C GLU A 459 6.61 -28.68 -17.07
N GLN A 460 6.96 -27.83 -16.10
CA GLN A 460 7.42 -28.25 -14.77
C GLN A 460 6.36 -29.08 -14.03
N TRP A 461 5.09 -28.67 -14.08
CA TRP A 461 3.99 -29.41 -13.48
C TRP A 461 3.81 -30.78 -14.14
N VAL A 462 3.87 -30.85 -15.48
CA VAL A 462 3.76 -32.12 -16.19
C VAL A 462 4.90 -33.07 -15.79
N GLU A 463 6.14 -32.58 -15.71
CA GLU A 463 7.28 -33.38 -15.27
C GLU A 463 7.09 -33.89 -13.83
N ARG A 464 6.70 -33.01 -12.91
CA ARG A 464 6.49 -33.36 -11.51
C ARG A 464 5.34 -34.34 -11.32
N LEU A 465 4.21 -34.14 -11.99
CA LEU A 465 3.08 -35.06 -11.96
C LEU A 465 3.48 -36.43 -12.54
N ALA A 466 4.24 -36.45 -13.63
CA ALA A 466 4.70 -37.71 -14.22
C ALA A 466 5.60 -38.50 -13.25
N THR A 467 6.54 -37.82 -12.61
CA THR A 467 7.47 -38.42 -11.64
C THR A 467 6.77 -38.88 -10.36
N PHE A 468 5.94 -38.02 -9.75
CA PHE A 468 5.36 -38.31 -8.44
C PHE A 468 4.07 -39.13 -8.49
N LEU A 469 3.37 -39.20 -9.63
CA LEU A 469 2.14 -39.99 -9.78
C LEU A 469 2.30 -41.26 -10.62
N GLY A 470 3.48 -41.47 -11.21
CA GLY A 470 3.72 -42.61 -12.10
C GLY A 470 2.94 -42.57 -13.41
N VAL A 471 2.43 -41.39 -13.80
CA VAL A 471 1.65 -41.22 -15.03
C VAL A 471 2.57 -40.80 -16.17
N PRO A 472 2.61 -41.49 -17.32
CA PRO A 472 3.45 -41.07 -18.43
C PRO A 472 3.11 -39.64 -18.88
N ALA A 473 4.13 -38.80 -19.09
CA ALA A 473 3.94 -37.39 -19.45
C ALA A 473 3.11 -37.15 -20.73
N LYS A 474 2.98 -38.16 -21.59
CA LYS A 474 2.16 -38.15 -22.82
C LYS A 474 0.65 -38.30 -22.53
N ASP A 475 0.31 -38.87 -21.38
CA ASP A 475 -1.06 -39.16 -20.95
C ASP A 475 -1.64 -38.02 -20.11
N ILE A 476 -0.78 -37.09 -19.65
CA ILE A 476 -1.18 -35.83 -19.02
C ILE A 476 -1.55 -34.82 -20.10
N GLY A 477 -2.78 -34.30 -20.09
CA GLY A 477 -3.19 -33.30 -21.07
C GLY A 477 -2.62 -31.92 -20.79
N ARG A 478 -2.49 -31.14 -21.87
CA ARG A 478 -1.80 -29.85 -21.91
C ARG A 478 -2.59 -28.87 -22.76
N LEU A 479 -3.02 -27.77 -22.13
CA LEU A 479 -3.68 -26.66 -22.81
C LEU A 479 -2.89 -25.37 -22.65
N GLY A 480 -2.35 -24.84 -23.75
CA GLY A 480 -1.53 -23.64 -23.76
C GLY A 480 -0.15 -23.88 -24.39
N GLY A 481 0.60 -22.80 -24.65
CA GLY A 481 1.94 -22.89 -25.23
C GLY A 481 2.02 -23.51 -26.63
N GLY A 482 0.90 -23.56 -27.36
CA GLY A 482 0.77 -24.21 -28.67
C GLY A 482 0.14 -25.61 -28.63
N ARG A 483 -0.07 -26.19 -27.44
CA ARG A 483 -0.80 -27.45 -27.24
C ARG A 483 -2.29 -27.17 -26.94
N ARG A 484 -3.17 -28.09 -27.34
CA ARG A 484 -4.64 -27.91 -27.28
C ARG A 484 -5.41 -29.13 -26.78
N ARG A 485 -4.75 -30.09 -26.11
CA ARG A 485 -5.38 -31.36 -25.71
C ARG A 485 -5.65 -31.36 -24.21
N LEU A 486 -6.92 -31.39 -23.81
CA LEU A 486 -7.34 -31.79 -22.46
C LEU A 486 -7.79 -33.25 -22.53
N THR A 487 -7.50 -34.04 -21.51
CA THR A 487 -7.89 -35.45 -21.41
C THR A 487 -9.15 -35.65 -20.57
N GLY A 488 -9.47 -34.70 -19.69
CA GLY A 488 -10.52 -34.83 -18.68
C GLY A 488 -10.12 -35.68 -17.47
N VAL A 489 -8.87 -36.14 -17.40
CA VAL A 489 -8.36 -37.04 -16.35
C VAL A 489 -7.34 -36.31 -15.47
N LEU A 490 -6.18 -35.97 -16.01
CA LEU A 490 -5.16 -35.19 -15.32
C LEU A 490 -4.55 -34.21 -16.31
N ASP A 491 -4.88 -32.94 -16.14
CA ASP A 491 -4.56 -31.92 -17.13
C ASP A 491 -3.90 -30.70 -16.51
N VAL A 492 -2.98 -30.09 -17.26
CA VAL A 492 -2.33 -28.83 -16.89
C VAL A 492 -2.65 -27.78 -17.95
N ALA A 493 -3.19 -26.64 -17.53
CA ALA A 493 -3.67 -25.60 -18.43
C ALA A 493 -3.14 -24.21 -18.06
N LEU A 494 -2.77 -23.44 -19.08
CA LEU A 494 -2.61 -21.99 -18.94
C LEU A 494 -3.99 -21.36 -18.75
N ILE A 495 -4.17 -20.59 -17.66
CA ILE A 495 -5.44 -19.93 -17.34
C ILE A 495 -5.96 -19.11 -18.54
N GLN A 496 -5.07 -18.36 -19.20
CA GLN A 496 -5.38 -17.54 -20.38
C GLN A 496 -5.90 -18.34 -21.58
N SER A 497 -5.58 -19.64 -21.67
CA SER A 497 -6.03 -20.51 -22.77
C SER A 497 -7.44 -21.09 -22.55
N LEU A 498 -7.96 -20.97 -21.33
CA LEU A 498 -9.31 -21.37 -20.93
C LEU A 498 -10.35 -20.26 -21.13
N VAL A 499 -9.92 -19.03 -21.37
CA VAL A 499 -10.79 -17.88 -21.65
C VAL A 499 -10.65 -17.45 -23.11
N ARG A 500 -11.77 -17.28 -23.82
CA ARG A 500 -11.80 -16.71 -25.18
C ARG A 500 -13.00 -15.78 -25.32
N ARG A 501 -12.77 -14.53 -25.79
CA ARG A 501 -13.84 -13.53 -26.00
C ARG A 501 -14.81 -13.43 -24.82
N ASP A 502 -14.27 -13.40 -23.61
CA ASP A 502 -15.07 -13.38 -22.38
C ASP A 502 -15.96 -14.60 -22.17
N GLU A 503 -15.57 -15.78 -22.63
CA GLU A 503 -16.22 -17.05 -22.30
C GLU A 503 -15.19 -18.03 -21.74
N VAL A 504 -15.57 -18.73 -20.67
CA VAL A 504 -14.78 -19.82 -20.06
C VAL A 504 -15.19 -21.12 -20.75
N ARG A 505 -14.23 -21.98 -21.09
CA ARG A 505 -14.53 -23.29 -21.68
C ARG A 505 -15.31 -24.18 -20.70
N ASP A 506 -16.38 -24.81 -21.19
CA ASP A 506 -17.23 -25.74 -20.41
C ASP A 506 -16.45 -26.86 -19.74
N ALA A 507 -15.38 -27.35 -20.39
CA ALA A 507 -14.53 -28.42 -19.86
C ALA A 507 -13.98 -28.13 -18.44
N VAL A 508 -13.90 -26.87 -18.00
CA VAL A 508 -13.47 -26.52 -16.64
C VAL A 508 -14.44 -27.05 -15.57
N ALA A 509 -15.70 -27.28 -15.91
CA ALA A 509 -16.72 -27.82 -15.01
C ALA A 509 -16.61 -29.34 -14.80
N ASP A 510 -15.86 -30.06 -15.64
CA ASP A 510 -15.85 -31.53 -15.68
C ASP A 510 -14.86 -32.18 -14.69
N TYR A 511 -14.07 -31.38 -13.97
CA TYR A 511 -13.06 -31.87 -13.01
C TYR A 511 -13.58 -31.91 -11.58
N GLY A 512 -13.21 -32.95 -10.83
CA GLY A 512 -13.49 -33.05 -9.39
C GLY A 512 -12.52 -32.28 -8.51
N HIS A 513 -11.29 -32.03 -8.99
CA HIS A 513 -10.26 -31.29 -8.26
C HIS A 513 -9.63 -30.20 -9.13
N LEU A 514 -9.67 -28.96 -8.63
CA LEU A 514 -8.96 -27.81 -9.19
C LEU A 514 -7.74 -27.47 -8.33
N VAL A 515 -6.57 -27.39 -8.95
CA VAL A 515 -5.35 -26.85 -8.32
C VAL A 515 -4.98 -25.53 -8.99
N VAL A 516 -4.85 -24.45 -8.22
CA VAL A 516 -4.45 -23.13 -8.72
C VAL A 516 -3.04 -22.82 -8.24
N ASP A 517 -2.07 -22.91 -9.14
CA ASP A 517 -0.67 -22.58 -8.85
C ASP A 517 -0.42 -21.07 -8.94
N GLU A 518 0.40 -20.56 -8.02
CA GLU A 518 0.57 -19.13 -7.76
C GLU A 518 -0.77 -18.39 -7.68
N CYS A 519 -1.67 -18.92 -6.83
CA CYS A 519 -3.05 -18.43 -6.68
C CYS A 519 -3.14 -16.97 -6.25
N HIS A 520 -2.04 -16.35 -5.82
CA HIS A 520 -1.97 -14.90 -5.61
C HIS A 520 -2.23 -14.10 -6.88
N HIS A 521 -2.21 -14.68 -8.08
CA HIS A 521 -2.62 -14.03 -9.33
C HIS A 521 -4.13 -14.05 -9.59
N LEU A 522 -4.88 -14.88 -8.86
CA LEU A 522 -6.30 -15.13 -9.09
C LEU A 522 -7.19 -13.86 -9.12
N PRO A 523 -6.93 -12.80 -8.32
CA PRO A 523 -7.72 -11.56 -8.36
C PRO A 523 -7.73 -10.82 -9.71
N ALA A 524 -6.90 -11.22 -10.69
CA ALA A 524 -7.05 -10.73 -12.04
C ALA A 524 -8.39 -11.22 -12.63
N GLN A 525 -9.19 -10.31 -13.20
CA GLN A 525 -10.56 -10.59 -13.67
C GLN A 525 -10.69 -11.85 -14.54
N SER A 526 -9.76 -12.08 -15.48
CA SER A 526 -9.80 -13.26 -16.34
C SER A 526 -9.48 -14.56 -15.60
N PHE A 527 -8.72 -14.50 -14.51
CA PHE A 527 -8.30 -15.66 -13.73
C PHE A 527 -9.38 -16.05 -12.73
N GLU A 528 -9.92 -15.06 -12.01
CA GLU A 528 -11.06 -15.21 -11.12
C GLU A 528 -12.21 -15.91 -11.83
N ARG A 529 -12.55 -15.49 -13.05
CA ARG A 529 -13.63 -16.10 -13.84
C ARG A 529 -13.45 -17.59 -14.09
N VAL A 530 -12.24 -18.06 -14.35
CA VAL A 530 -11.98 -19.49 -14.58
C VAL A 530 -12.16 -20.27 -13.29
N ALA A 531 -11.58 -19.82 -12.18
CA ALA A 531 -11.74 -20.49 -10.89
C ALA A 531 -13.20 -20.46 -10.42
N ARG A 532 -13.87 -19.32 -10.58
CA ARG A 532 -15.27 -19.10 -10.21
C ARG A 532 -16.22 -20.02 -10.95
N ARG A 533 -15.97 -20.35 -12.22
CA ARG A 533 -16.83 -21.25 -13.03
C ARG A 533 -16.50 -22.73 -12.88
N ALA A 534 -15.43 -23.08 -12.18
CA ALA A 534 -15.10 -24.48 -11.90
C ALA A 534 -16.08 -25.07 -10.89
N LYS A 535 -16.72 -26.19 -11.23
CA LYS A 535 -17.65 -26.92 -10.35
C LYS A 535 -16.95 -27.93 -9.43
N ALA A 536 -15.63 -27.99 -9.46
CA ALA A 536 -14.84 -28.96 -8.71
C ALA A 536 -15.20 -28.92 -7.21
N ARG A 537 -15.54 -30.07 -6.64
CA ARG A 537 -15.73 -30.22 -5.19
C ARG A 537 -14.48 -29.79 -4.44
N PHE A 538 -13.33 -30.18 -4.95
CA PHE A 538 -12.03 -29.94 -4.34
C PHE A 538 -11.30 -28.77 -4.99
N VAL A 539 -10.88 -27.76 -4.21
CA VAL A 539 -10.14 -26.60 -4.74
C VAL A 539 -8.93 -26.30 -3.86
N THR A 540 -7.74 -26.26 -4.45
CA THR A 540 -6.49 -26.03 -3.73
C THR A 540 -5.72 -24.87 -4.34
N GLY A 541 -5.51 -23.80 -3.57
CA GLY A 541 -4.62 -22.70 -3.95
C GLY A 541 -3.20 -22.91 -3.42
N LEU A 542 -2.20 -22.66 -4.25
CA LEU A 542 -0.79 -22.77 -3.89
C LEU A 542 -0.12 -21.40 -4.11
N SER A 543 0.53 -20.84 -3.09
CA SER A 543 1.29 -19.60 -3.26
C SER A 543 2.45 -19.48 -2.28
N ALA A 544 3.52 -18.78 -2.68
CA ALA A 544 4.56 -18.36 -1.75
C ALA A 544 4.08 -17.29 -0.75
N THR A 545 3.25 -16.37 -1.24
CA THR A 545 2.68 -15.26 -0.46
C THR A 545 1.25 -15.03 -0.93
N VAL A 546 0.29 -14.96 -0.01
CA VAL A 546 -1.09 -14.62 -0.35
C VAL A 546 -1.33 -13.11 -0.40
N ALA A 547 -0.53 -12.31 0.30
CA ALA A 547 -0.64 -10.86 0.30
C ALA A 547 -0.33 -10.27 -1.08
N ARG A 548 -1.11 -9.28 -1.52
CA ARG A 548 -0.87 -8.55 -2.78
C ARG A 548 -0.59 -7.08 -2.55
N ARG A 549 0.01 -6.44 -3.55
CA ARG A 549 0.27 -4.98 -3.54
C ARG A 549 -0.99 -4.13 -3.67
N ASP A 550 -2.01 -4.65 -4.36
CA ASP A 550 -3.31 -4.00 -4.54
C ASP A 550 -4.29 -4.28 -3.39
N GLY A 551 -3.96 -5.23 -2.51
CA GLY A 551 -4.80 -5.62 -1.38
C GLY A 551 -6.05 -6.40 -1.77
N HIS A 552 -6.04 -7.02 -2.95
CA HIS A 552 -7.16 -7.82 -3.47
C HIS A 552 -7.02 -9.32 -3.16
N GLU A 553 -6.11 -9.70 -2.25
CA GLU A 553 -5.99 -11.08 -1.78
C GLU A 553 -7.26 -11.73 -1.19
N PRO A 554 -8.26 -11.01 -0.64
CA PRO A 554 -9.50 -11.65 -0.20
C PRO A 554 -10.19 -12.49 -1.28
N ILE A 555 -10.07 -12.11 -2.56
CA ILE A 555 -10.61 -12.89 -3.69
C ILE A 555 -10.00 -14.30 -3.76
N VAL A 556 -8.72 -14.45 -3.39
CA VAL A 556 -8.07 -15.78 -3.33
C VAL A 556 -8.79 -16.67 -2.31
N PHE A 557 -9.14 -16.13 -1.15
CA PHE A 557 -9.82 -16.90 -0.11
C PHE A 557 -11.28 -17.16 -0.45
N MET A 558 -11.95 -16.22 -1.12
CA MET A 558 -13.32 -16.36 -1.61
C MET A 558 -13.45 -17.49 -2.65
N GLU A 559 -12.44 -17.71 -3.49
CA GLU A 559 -12.49 -18.73 -4.55
C GLU A 559 -11.82 -20.06 -4.16
N CYS A 560 -10.67 -20.01 -3.48
CA CYS A 560 -9.90 -21.21 -3.10
C CYS A 560 -10.15 -21.68 -1.66
N GLY A 561 -10.83 -20.89 -0.82
CA GLY A 561 -10.98 -21.14 0.62
C GLY A 561 -9.87 -20.50 1.47
N PRO A 562 -9.99 -20.55 2.80
CA PRO A 562 -9.03 -19.92 3.72
C PRO A 562 -7.66 -20.61 3.68
N VAL A 563 -6.65 -19.93 4.22
CA VAL A 563 -5.32 -20.53 4.41
C VAL A 563 -5.42 -21.67 5.43
N ARG A 564 -5.16 -22.90 4.99
CA ARG A 564 -5.22 -24.10 5.86
C ARG A 564 -3.89 -24.39 6.54
N HIS A 565 -2.79 -23.99 5.92
CA HIS A 565 -1.46 -24.13 6.47
C HIS A 565 -0.56 -22.99 5.97
N ARG A 566 0.22 -22.40 6.89
CA ARG A 566 1.18 -21.33 6.60
C ARG A 566 2.55 -21.71 7.16
N VAL A 567 3.55 -21.71 6.31
CA VAL A 567 4.94 -21.99 6.69
C VAL A 567 5.65 -20.68 7.02
N ASP A 568 6.29 -20.61 8.18
CA ASP A 568 7.14 -19.48 8.57
C ASP A 568 8.48 -19.54 7.83
N ALA A 569 8.75 -18.52 7.01
CA ALA A 569 9.96 -18.45 6.21
C ALA A 569 11.24 -18.39 7.05
N ARG A 570 11.21 -17.78 8.24
CA ARG A 570 12.38 -17.66 9.13
C ARG A 570 12.71 -18.97 9.80
N GLN A 571 11.70 -19.67 10.32
CA GLN A 571 11.89 -21.00 10.91
C GLN A 571 12.46 -21.96 9.86
N GLN A 572 11.92 -21.91 8.65
CA GLN A 572 12.40 -22.72 7.56
C GLN A 572 13.82 -22.34 7.10
N ALA A 573 14.18 -21.06 7.12
CA ALA A 573 15.55 -20.62 6.81
C ALA A 573 16.57 -21.13 7.85
N ALA A 574 16.18 -21.16 9.13
CA ALA A 574 17.04 -21.63 10.23
C ALA A 574 17.34 -23.14 10.16
N VAL A 575 16.44 -23.95 9.61
CA VAL A 575 16.61 -25.41 9.49
C VAL A 575 17.45 -25.82 8.27
N ARG A 576 17.76 -24.89 7.36
CA ARG A 576 18.52 -25.20 6.14
C ARG A 576 20.02 -25.36 6.41
N PRO A 577 20.71 -26.22 5.63
CA PRO A 577 22.13 -26.51 5.82
C PRO A 577 23.08 -25.41 5.29
N PHE A 578 22.59 -24.20 5.01
CA PHE A 578 23.40 -23.10 4.46
C PHE A 578 23.00 -21.74 5.05
N THR A 579 23.97 -20.83 5.11
CA THR A 579 23.75 -19.45 5.60
C THR A 579 23.01 -18.59 4.59
N HIS A 580 22.34 -17.53 5.07
CA HIS A 580 21.59 -16.58 4.26
C HIS A 580 22.12 -15.16 4.52
N GLU A 581 22.83 -14.58 3.54
CA GLU A 581 23.55 -13.31 3.70
C GLU A 581 23.11 -12.29 2.64
N VAL A 582 22.92 -11.03 3.04
CA VAL A 582 22.77 -9.89 2.12
C VAL A 582 24.01 -9.02 2.25
N LEU A 583 24.77 -8.87 1.17
CA LEU A 583 25.89 -7.96 1.05
C LEU A 583 25.38 -6.64 0.46
N VAL A 584 25.32 -5.59 1.27
CA VAL A 584 24.89 -4.27 0.82
C VAL A 584 26.04 -3.57 0.11
N ARG A 585 25.76 -3.00 -1.06
CA ARG A 585 26.72 -2.27 -1.90
C ARG A 585 26.25 -0.83 -2.08
N PRO A 586 26.68 0.11 -1.21
CA PRO A 586 26.39 1.52 -1.40
C PRO A 586 26.95 2.03 -2.73
N THR A 587 26.17 2.79 -3.48
CA THR A 587 26.57 3.34 -4.78
C THR A 587 26.63 4.86 -4.72
N GLY A 588 27.64 5.48 -5.33
CA GLY A 588 27.75 6.95 -5.44
C GLY A 588 26.90 7.57 -6.56
N PHE A 589 25.79 6.94 -6.94
CA PHE A 589 24.96 7.41 -8.06
C PHE A 589 24.27 8.72 -7.71
N GLN A 590 24.45 9.74 -8.57
CA GLN A 590 23.78 11.03 -8.46
C GLN A 590 23.12 11.39 -9.80
N PRO A 591 21.81 11.70 -9.84
CA PRO A 591 21.13 12.09 -11.07
C PRO A 591 21.65 13.45 -11.54
N ARG A 592 21.96 13.56 -12.83
CA ARG A 592 22.54 14.79 -13.43
C ARG A 592 21.52 15.95 -13.57
N GLU A 593 20.22 15.68 -13.55
CA GLU A 593 19.16 16.68 -13.67
C GLU A 593 17.96 16.30 -12.76
N SER A 594 17.45 17.27 -11.98
CA SER A 594 16.22 17.12 -11.20
C SER A 594 15.06 17.81 -11.94
N SER A 595 14.22 17.03 -12.60
CA SER A 595 13.00 17.53 -13.23
C SER A 595 11.93 17.84 -12.17
N GLU A 596 11.39 19.07 -12.13
CA GLU A 596 10.19 19.46 -11.35
C GLU A 596 8.89 18.92 -12.00
N SER A 597 8.90 17.66 -12.44
CA SER A 597 7.75 17.01 -13.09
C SER A 597 6.98 16.09 -12.14
N ASP A 598 5.86 15.55 -12.62
CA ASP A 598 5.05 14.53 -11.96
C ASP A 598 5.92 13.48 -11.24
N PRO A 599 5.70 13.20 -9.94
CA PRO A 599 6.48 12.21 -9.17
C PRO A 599 6.63 10.86 -9.86
N GLY A 600 5.63 10.43 -10.66
CA GLY A 600 5.69 9.18 -11.43
C GLY A 600 6.64 9.25 -12.64
N ALA A 601 6.68 10.40 -13.33
CA ALA A 601 7.60 10.65 -14.44
C ALA A 601 9.04 10.78 -13.95
N ALA A 602 9.26 11.55 -12.88
CA ALA A 602 10.55 11.72 -12.23
C ALA A 602 11.16 10.37 -11.77
N PHE A 603 10.34 9.46 -11.24
CA PHE A 603 10.82 8.13 -10.85
C PHE A 603 11.24 7.28 -12.07
N ARG A 604 10.48 7.30 -13.18
CA ARG A 604 10.87 6.55 -14.39
C ARG A 604 12.18 7.04 -14.98
N GLU A 605 12.37 8.36 -14.99
CA GLU A 605 13.61 9.01 -15.44
C GLU A 605 14.79 8.64 -14.53
N LEU A 606 14.60 8.73 -13.21
CA LEU A 606 15.59 8.31 -12.22
C LEU A 606 16.06 6.87 -12.44
N ILE A 607 15.12 5.94 -12.62
CA ILE A 607 15.43 4.53 -12.89
C ILE A 607 16.16 4.36 -14.23
N GLY A 608 15.80 5.15 -15.25
CA GLY A 608 16.48 5.16 -16.55
C GLY A 608 17.89 5.75 -16.50
N ALA A 609 18.13 6.75 -15.65
CA ALA A 609 19.46 7.30 -15.38
C ALA A 609 20.32 6.29 -14.64
N LEU A 610 19.78 5.66 -13.58
CA LEU A 610 20.46 4.63 -12.79
C LEU A 610 20.91 3.45 -13.66
N SER A 611 20.09 2.99 -14.61
CA SER A 611 20.48 1.90 -15.52
C SER A 611 21.62 2.25 -16.49
N ARG A 612 21.87 3.54 -16.75
CA ARG A 612 22.88 4.04 -17.68
C ARG A 612 24.13 4.55 -16.96
N ASP A 613 24.17 4.52 -15.63
CA ASP A 613 25.31 5.01 -14.86
C ASP A 613 26.52 4.10 -15.03
N ALA A 614 27.60 4.64 -15.61
CA ALA A 614 28.78 3.86 -15.96
C ALA A 614 29.55 3.37 -14.74
N ALA A 615 29.65 4.19 -13.68
CA ALA A 615 30.39 3.86 -12.47
C ALA A 615 29.69 2.74 -11.68
N ARG A 616 28.37 2.85 -11.53
CA ARG A 616 27.52 1.82 -10.91
C ARG A 616 27.55 0.51 -11.69
N ASN A 617 27.44 0.57 -13.01
CA ASN A 617 27.50 -0.62 -13.85
C ASN A 617 28.90 -1.28 -13.84
N ALA A 618 29.98 -0.50 -13.71
CA ALA A 618 31.31 -1.05 -13.50
C ALA A 618 31.41 -1.82 -12.17
N MET A 619 30.98 -1.20 -11.06
CA MET A 619 30.93 -1.85 -9.74
C MET A 619 30.14 -3.16 -9.78
N ILE A 620 28.97 -3.16 -10.44
CA ILE A 620 28.13 -4.36 -10.59
C ILE A 620 28.89 -5.46 -11.34
N ARG A 621 29.55 -5.12 -12.45
CA ARG A 621 30.32 -6.10 -13.23
C ARG A 621 31.49 -6.68 -12.43
N ASP A 622 32.23 -5.84 -11.72
CA ASP A 622 33.38 -6.28 -10.94
C ASP A 622 32.96 -7.25 -9.82
N ASP A 623 31.87 -6.94 -9.10
CA ASP A 623 31.34 -7.83 -8.07
C ASP A 623 30.83 -9.16 -8.67
N ILE A 624 30.18 -9.14 -9.85
CA ILE A 624 29.74 -10.34 -10.57
C ILE A 624 30.92 -11.21 -10.97
N LEU A 625 31.96 -10.61 -11.56
CA LEU A 625 33.17 -11.34 -11.98
C LEU A 625 33.87 -11.95 -10.77
N GLY A 626 33.96 -11.23 -9.65
CA GLY A 626 34.49 -11.76 -8.39
C GLY A 626 33.70 -12.97 -7.87
N ALA A 627 32.37 -12.92 -7.91
CA ALA A 627 31.53 -14.04 -7.50
C ALA A 627 31.69 -15.27 -8.41
N VAL A 628 31.72 -15.07 -9.73
CA VAL A 628 31.93 -16.17 -10.71
C VAL A 628 33.33 -16.76 -10.55
N ALA A 629 34.36 -15.94 -10.38
CA ALA A 629 35.74 -16.39 -10.15
C ALA A 629 35.88 -17.20 -8.86
N ALA A 630 35.07 -16.90 -7.84
CA ALA A 630 34.94 -17.70 -6.62
C ALA A 630 34.14 -19.02 -6.81
N GLY A 631 33.82 -19.40 -8.05
CA GLY A 631 33.13 -20.64 -8.40
C GLY A 631 31.63 -20.64 -8.10
N ARG A 632 31.04 -19.48 -7.83
CA ARG A 632 29.63 -19.36 -7.45
C ARG A 632 28.71 -19.44 -8.65
N SER A 633 27.48 -19.96 -8.44
CA SER A 633 26.42 -19.94 -9.44
C SER A 633 25.55 -18.70 -9.27
N VAL A 634 25.70 -17.77 -10.20
CA VAL A 634 25.24 -16.39 -10.09
C VAL A 634 23.99 -16.15 -10.93
N LEU A 635 23.01 -15.49 -10.30
CA LEU A 635 21.82 -14.93 -10.93
C LEU A 635 21.86 -13.40 -10.84
N VAL A 636 21.82 -12.72 -11.98
CA VAL A 636 21.73 -11.25 -12.08
C VAL A 636 20.33 -10.87 -12.51
N VAL A 637 19.66 -10.04 -11.70
CA VAL A 637 18.27 -9.61 -11.94
C VAL A 637 18.21 -8.10 -12.13
N THR A 638 17.62 -7.69 -13.25
CA THR A 638 17.31 -6.29 -13.57
C THR A 638 15.86 -6.18 -14.06
N GLU A 639 15.25 -5.01 -13.95
CA GLU A 639 13.85 -4.78 -14.38
C GLU A 639 13.74 -4.23 -15.81
N ARG A 640 14.88 -3.94 -16.47
CA ARG A 640 14.90 -3.36 -17.82
C ARG A 640 15.77 -4.14 -18.79
N THR A 641 15.31 -4.24 -20.04
CA THR A 641 15.99 -4.97 -21.11
C THR A 641 17.26 -4.26 -21.60
N ASP A 642 17.27 -2.93 -21.63
CA ASP A 642 18.45 -2.12 -22.02
C ASP A 642 19.59 -2.27 -20.99
N HIS A 643 19.26 -2.22 -19.69
CA HIS A 643 20.23 -2.47 -18.63
C HIS A 643 20.78 -3.90 -18.69
N LEU A 644 19.91 -4.88 -18.96
CA LEU A 644 20.32 -6.28 -19.13
C LEU A 644 21.33 -6.43 -20.28
N GLU A 645 21.09 -5.78 -21.41
CA GLU A 645 22.01 -5.78 -22.55
C GLU A 645 23.34 -5.11 -22.21
N ALA A 646 23.33 -3.98 -21.52
CA ALA A 646 24.53 -3.26 -21.10
C ALA A 646 25.42 -4.10 -20.16
N LEU A 647 24.81 -4.79 -19.18
CA LEU A 647 25.55 -5.70 -18.30
C LEU A 647 26.04 -6.94 -19.06
N ALA A 648 25.18 -7.55 -19.89
CA ALA A 648 25.54 -8.74 -20.65
C ALA A 648 26.68 -8.50 -21.64
N GLY A 649 26.73 -7.34 -22.29
CA GLY A 649 27.78 -6.98 -23.25
C GLY A 649 29.17 -7.05 -22.63
N GLY A 650 29.35 -6.53 -21.40
CA GLY A 650 30.64 -6.57 -20.72
C GLY A 650 30.98 -7.90 -20.03
N LEU A 651 29.99 -8.76 -19.77
CA LEU A 651 30.19 -10.01 -19.01
C LEU A 651 30.35 -11.24 -19.88
N ARG A 652 29.80 -11.24 -21.11
CA ARG A 652 29.88 -12.40 -22.02
C ARG A 652 31.29 -12.72 -22.50
N GLU A 653 32.14 -11.71 -22.63
CA GLU A 653 33.54 -11.91 -23.03
C GLU A 653 34.38 -12.52 -21.90
N ALA A 654 34.04 -12.19 -20.64
CA ALA A 654 34.79 -12.60 -19.47
C ALA A 654 34.29 -13.92 -18.84
N VAL A 655 33.04 -14.31 -19.08
CA VAL A 655 32.42 -15.50 -18.47
C VAL A 655 31.96 -16.48 -19.55
N PRO A 656 32.67 -17.62 -19.76
CA PRO A 656 32.35 -18.59 -20.79
C PRO A 656 30.94 -19.20 -20.69
N HIS A 657 30.41 -19.32 -19.46
CA HIS A 657 29.10 -19.91 -19.17
C HIS A 657 28.03 -18.85 -18.86
N ALA A 658 28.05 -17.72 -19.59
CA ALA A 658 27.05 -16.66 -19.44
C ALA A 658 25.79 -16.91 -20.29
N VAL A 659 24.65 -17.08 -19.63
CA VAL A 659 23.33 -17.26 -20.25
C VAL A 659 22.47 -16.02 -20.00
N VAL A 660 21.79 -15.51 -21.04
CA VAL A 660 20.90 -14.35 -20.92
C VAL A 660 19.47 -14.74 -21.25
N LEU A 661 18.55 -14.51 -20.31
CA LEU A 661 17.13 -14.80 -20.45
C LEU A 661 16.29 -13.51 -20.37
N ARG A 662 15.57 -13.19 -21.44
CA ARG A 662 14.68 -12.03 -21.49
C ARG A 662 13.33 -12.38 -22.08
N GLY A 663 12.31 -11.60 -21.70
CA GLY A 663 11.02 -11.64 -22.38
C GLY A 663 11.15 -11.36 -23.88
N GLY A 664 10.38 -12.08 -24.70
CA GLY A 664 10.36 -11.89 -26.16
C GLY A 664 11.39 -12.71 -26.96
N LEU A 665 12.19 -13.58 -26.33
CA LEU A 665 13.05 -14.52 -27.07
C LEU A 665 12.22 -15.51 -27.91
N GLY A 666 12.60 -15.68 -29.18
CA GLY A 666 12.01 -16.69 -30.06
C GLY A 666 12.26 -18.12 -29.54
N ARG A 667 11.42 -19.09 -29.97
CA ARG A 667 11.48 -20.48 -29.47
C ARG A 667 12.85 -21.14 -29.62
N ARG A 668 13.57 -20.85 -30.70
CA ARG A 668 14.91 -21.39 -30.98
C ARG A 668 15.95 -20.82 -30.00
N ALA A 669 16.06 -19.49 -29.95
CA ALA A 669 16.98 -18.80 -29.03
C ALA A 669 16.76 -19.18 -27.56
N LEU A 670 15.50 -19.34 -27.14
CA LEU A 670 15.21 -19.80 -25.78
C LEU A 670 15.69 -21.25 -25.54
N ARG A 671 15.49 -22.14 -26.52
CA ARG A 671 15.96 -23.52 -26.43
C ARG A 671 17.48 -23.58 -26.37
N ASP A 672 18.16 -22.78 -27.19
CA ASP A 672 19.62 -22.72 -27.22
C ASP A 672 20.17 -22.20 -25.89
N ALA A 673 19.54 -21.16 -25.30
CA ALA A 673 19.90 -20.65 -23.98
C ALA A 673 19.69 -21.69 -22.86
N MET A 674 18.60 -22.46 -22.90
CA MET A 674 18.31 -23.53 -21.94
C MET A 674 19.24 -24.73 -22.09
N ASN A 675 19.60 -25.09 -23.32
CA ASN A 675 20.58 -26.13 -23.59
C ASN A 675 21.97 -25.69 -23.11
N GLY A 676 22.35 -24.43 -23.35
CA GLY A 676 23.59 -23.84 -22.84
C GLY A 676 23.65 -23.87 -21.32
N LEU A 677 22.54 -23.54 -20.64
CA LEU A 677 22.43 -23.62 -19.18
C LEU A 677 22.57 -25.06 -18.65
N SER A 678 21.92 -26.02 -19.30
CA SER A 678 21.94 -27.44 -18.91
C SER A 678 23.29 -28.11 -19.19
N GLY A 679 24.03 -27.60 -20.18
CA GLY A 679 25.35 -28.10 -20.57
C GLY A 679 26.51 -27.64 -19.69
N VAL A 680 26.28 -26.73 -18.73
CA VAL A 680 27.32 -26.30 -17.78
C VAL A 680 27.56 -27.41 -16.74
N PRO A 681 28.78 -27.96 -16.61
CA PRO A 681 29.08 -28.98 -15.60
C PRO A 681 29.00 -28.44 -14.17
N ASP A 682 28.71 -29.32 -13.21
CA ASP A 682 28.73 -28.96 -11.79
C ASP A 682 30.12 -28.52 -11.33
N GLY A 683 30.17 -27.49 -10.47
CA GLY A 683 31.41 -26.91 -9.95
C GLY A 683 32.08 -25.88 -10.87
N LYS A 684 31.53 -25.61 -12.06
CA LYS A 684 31.94 -24.46 -12.90
C LYS A 684 31.03 -23.26 -12.63
N GLY A 685 31.62 -22.08 -12.50
CA GLY A 685 30.88 -20.83 -12.28
C GLY A 685 29.86 -20.59 -13.40
N LEU A 686 28.59 -20.53 -13.04
CA LEU A 686 27.46 -20.25 -13.93
C LEU A 686 27.06 -18.78 -13.78
N LEU A 687 26.85 -18.08 -14.88
CA LEU A 687 26.30 -16.73 -14.86
C LEU A 687 24.99 -16.68 -15.64
N LEU A 688 23.89 -16.42 -14.93
CA LEU A 688 22.58 -16.22 -15.50
C LEU A 688 22.16 -14.76 -15.36
N LEU A 689 21.94 -14.06 -16.48
CA LEU A 689 21.38 -12.71 -16.47
C LEU A 689 19.93 -12.73 -16.95
N ALA A 690 19.01 -12.17 -16.18
CA ALA A 690 17.60 -12.18 -16.53
C ALA A 690 16.84 -10.90 -16.15
N THR A 691 15.72 -10.66 -16.85
CA THR A 691 14.74 -9.68 -16.40
C THR A 691 13.91 -10.24 -15.24
N GLY A 692 13.57 -9.39 -14.26
CA GLY A 692 12.74 -9.75 -13.10
C GLY A 692 11.43 -10.45 -13.48
N SER A 693 10.75 -9.92 -14.49
CA SER A 693 9.54 -10.50 -15.06
C SER A 693 9.70 -11.94 -15.56
N TYR A 694 10.90 -12.36 -15.97
CA TYR A 694 11.18 -13.72 -16.45
C TYR A 694 11.50 -14.67 -15.29
N ILE A 695 12.36 -14.23 -14.37
CA ILE A 695 12.88 -15.09 -13.29
C ILE A 695 11.95 -15.19 -12.08
N GLY A 696 11.07 -14.20 -11.87
CA GLY A 696 10.21 -14.13 -10.68
C GLY A 696 9.36 -15.39 -10.48
N GLU A 697 8.94 -16.02 -11.58
CA GLU A 697 8.02 -17.16 -11.60
C GLU A 697 8.38 -18.17 -12.69
N GLY A 698 8.42 -19.45 -12.32
CA GLY A 698 8.57 -20.57 -13.25
C GLY A 698 9.99 -20.88 -13.71
N PHE A 699 11.03 -20.27 -13.13
CA PHE A 699 12.42 -20.67 -13.36
C PHE A 699 12.99 -21.49 -12.19
N ASP A 700 13.73 -22.54 -12.54
CA ASP A 700 14.30 -23.55 -11.65
C ASP A 700 15.74 -23.88 -12.02
N ASP A 701 16.70 -23.59 -11.14
CA ASP A 701 18.03 -24.18 -11.19
C ASP A 701 18.57 -24.34 -9.75
N PRO A 702 18.73 -25.57 -9.23
CA PRO A 702 19.21 -25.82 -7.87
C PRO A 702 20.62 -25.31 -7.59
N ARG A 703 21.47 -25.12 -8.62
CA ARG A 703 22.87 -24.72 -8.46
C ARG A 703 23.00 -23.27 -7.97
N LEU A 704 22.05 -22.40 -8.32
CA LEU A 704 22.09 -20.97 -7.99
C LEU A 704 22.26 -20.73 -6.49
N ASP A 705 23.30 -19.98 -6.14
CA ASP A 705 23.65 -19.66 -4.75
C ASP A 705 23.86 -18.14 -4.52
N THR A 706 23.96 -17.34 -5.58
CA THR A 706 24.20 -15.89 -5.49
C THR A 706 23.23 -15.11 -6.35
N LEU A 707 22.62 -14.05 -5.79
CA LEU A 707 21.73 -13.13 -6.49
C LEU A 707 22.34 -11.72 -6.50
N PHE A 708 22.39 -11.08 -7.66
CA PHE A 708 22.68 -9.66 -7.82
C PHE A 708 21.38 -8.92 -8.14
N LEU A 709 20.93 -8.10 -7.20
CA LEU A 709 19.75 -7.26 -7.36
C LEU A 709 20.18 -5.88 -7.84
N THR A 710 20.28 -5.70 -9.16
CA THR A 710 20.93 -4.52 -9.76
C THR A 710 20.01 -3.32 -9.89
N MET A 711 18.71 -3.47 -9.66
CA MET A 711 17.70 -2.41 -9.74
C MET A 711 16.87 -2.35 -8.45
N PRO A 712 16.41 -1.15 -8.04
CA PRO A 712 15.66 -1.01 -6.81
C PRO A 712 14.26 -1.61 -6.93
N VAL A 713 14.00 -2.68 -6.19
CA VAL A 713 12.64 -3.20 -5.89
C VAL A 713 12.25 -2.81 -4.47
N SER A 714 10.95 -2.85 -4.14
CA SER A 714 10.49 -2.44 -2.79
C SER A 714 9.37 -3.29 -2.21
N TRP A 715 8.79 -4.22 -3.00
CA TRP A 715 7.72 -5.08 -2.53
C TRP A 715 8.31 -6.35 -1.92
N ARG A 716 7.93 -6.65 -0.66
CA ARG A 716 8.47 -7.78 0.12
C ARG A 716 8.30 -9.12 -0.60
N GLY A 717 7.18 -9.36 -1.28
CA GLY A 717 6.98 -10.63 -1.97
C GLY A 717 7.85 -10.81 -3.21
N THR A 718 8.25 -9.75 -3.91
CA THR A 718 9.21 -9.84 -5.04
C THR A 718 10.58 -10.26 -4.51
N VAL A 719 11.00 -9.65 -3.40
CA VAL A 719 12.25 -10.01 -2.71
C VAL A 719 12.21 -11.48 -2.28
N ALA A 720 11.12 -11.92 -1.64
CA ALA A 720 10.94 -13.31 -1.24
C ALA A 720 10.95 -14.28 -2.44
N GLN A 721 10.31 -13.91 -3.55
CA GLN A 721 10.31 -14.71 -4.79
C GLN A 721 11.72 -14.84 -5.38
N TYR A 722 12.48 -13.76 -5.47
CA TYR A 722 13.84 -13.77 -6.03
C TYR A 722 14.83 -14.53 -5.15
N CYS A 723 14.91 -14.19 -3.86
CA CYS A 723 15.77 -14.89 -2.89
C CYS A 723 15.43 -16.38 -2.81
N GLY A 724 14.13 -16.67 -2.84
CA GLY A 724 13.58 -18.01 -2.85
C GLY A 724 14.07 -18.95 -3.96
N ARG A 725 14.56 -18.39 -5.09
CA ARG A 725 15.14 -19.20 -6.17
C ARG A 725 16.48 -19.83 -5.78
N LEU A 726 17.18 -19.22 -4.82
CA LEU A 726 18.49 -19.68 -4.33
C LEU A 726 18.36 -20.79 -3.28
N HIS A 727 17.18 -20.97 -2.70
CA HIS A 727 16.95 -21.77 -1.48
C HIS A 727 16.86 -23.29 -1.71
N ARG A 728 17.12 -23.74 -2.93
CA ARG A 728 17.07 -25.16 -3.29
C ARG A 728 18.31 -25.88 -2.78
N LEU A 729 18.14 -27.10 -2.28
CA LEU A 729 19.26 -27.93 -1.85
C LEU A 729 20.11 -28.34 -3.06
N HIS A 730 21.43 -28.34 -2.87
CA HIS A 730 22.44 -28.79 -3.82
C HIS A 730 23.72 -29.12 -3.04
N ASP A 731 24.40 -30.23 -3.35
CA ASP A 731 25.47 -30.79 -2.52
C ASP A 731 26.65 -29.82 -2.28
N GLY A 732 26.92 -28.93 -3.23
CA GLY A 732 27.96 -27.90 -3.12
C GLY A 732 27.55 -26.61 -2.37
N LYS A 733 26.29 -26.45 -1.96
CA LYS A 733 25.76 -25.17 -1.49
C LYS A 733 25.90 -25.01 0.03
N ARG A 734 26.83 -24.13 0.42
CA ARG A 734 27.12 -23.81 1.84
C ARG A 734 26.61 -22.45 2.31
N ALA A 735 26.43 -21.50 1.39
CA ALA A 735 25.97 -20.16 1.69
C ALA A 735 25.20 -19.59 0.51
N VAL A 736 24.10 -18.91 0.79
CA VAL A 736 23.32 -18.13 -0.19
C VAL A 736 23.58 -16.65 0.02
N ARG A 737 23.96 -15.94 -1.04
CA ARG A 737 24.31 -14.51 -0.99
C ARG A 737 23.43 -13.65 -1.89
N VAL A 738 23.05 -12.48 -1.40
CA VAL A 738 22.37 -11.45 -2.18
C VAL A 738 23.23 -10.19 -2.17
N TYR A 739 23.64 -9.70 -3.33
CA TYR A 739 24.24 -8.38 -3.50
C TYR A 739 23.12 -7.37 -3.77
N ASP A 740 22.89 -6.45 -2.83
CA ASP A 740 21.90 -5.37 -2.96
C ASP A 740 22.59 -4.03 -3.14
N TYR A 741 22.42 -3.43 -4.32
CA TYR A 741 22.98 -2.12 -4.63
C TYR A 741 22.09 -1.02 -4.05
N ALA A 742 22.65 -0.27 -3.10
CA ALA A 742 21.94 0.71 -2.29
C ALA A 742 22.32 2.14 -2.69
N ASP A 743 21.41 2.80 -3.41
CA ASP A 743 21.52 4.20 -3.80
C ASP A 743 21.02 5.12 -2.66
N LEU A 744 21.82 5.22 -1.57
CA LEU A 744 21.42 5.80 -0.27
C LEU A 744 21.24 7.32 -0.30
N ASP A 745 21.95 8.03 -1.18
CA ASP A 745 21.91 9.50 -1.27
C ASP A 745 20.60 10.03 -1.89
N ILE A 746 19.74 9.13 -2.39
CA ILE A 746 18.49 9.48 -3.06
C ILE A 746 17.31 9.10 -2.16
N PRO A 747 16.55 10.06 -1.58
CA PRO A 747 15.55 9.77 -0.55
C PRO A 747 14.45 8.77 -0.93
N VAL A 748 14.07 8.69 -2.21
CA VAL A 748 13.11 7.68 -2.68
C VAL A 748 13.74 6.29 -2.73
N LEU A 749 14.98 6.16 -3.19
CA LEU A 749 15.69 4.87 -3.31
C LEU A 749 16.14 4.34 -1.95
N SER A 750 16.57 5.23 -1.05
CA SER A 750 16.85 4.92 0.35
C SER A 750 15.63 4.31 1.06
N ARG A 751 14.44 4.94 0.95
CA ARG A 751 13.19 4.36 1.48
C ARG A 751 12.82 3.02 0.85
N MET A 752 13.17 2.81 -0.43
CA MET A 752 12.96 1.51 -1.08
C MET A 752 13.92 0.46 -0.54
N PHE A 753 15.18 0.82 -0.29
CA PHE A 753 16.18 -0.03 0.35
C PHE A 753 15.75 -0.45 1.76
N ASP A 754 15.26 0.47 2.61
CA ASP A 754 14.73 0.13 3.94
C ASP A 754 13.61 -0.91 3.88
N ARG A 755 12.73 -0.80 2.88
CA ARG A 755 11.66 -1.78 2.66
C ARG A 755 12.19 -3.14 2.22
N ARG A 756 13.28 -3.18 1.43
CA ARG A 756 13.97 -4.43 1.07
C ARG A 756 14.65 -5.07 2.27
N CYS A 757 15.33 -4.30 3.11
CA CYS A 757 15.94 -4.78 4.35
C CYS A 757 14.91 -5.52 5.22
N ARG A 758 13.77 -4.88 5.48
CA ARG A 758 12.65 -5.55 6.19
C ARG A 758 12.13 -6.79 5.46
N GLY A 759 12.24 -6.84 4.14
CA GLY A 759 11.90 -8.00 3.33
C GLY A 759 12.87 -9.16 3.52
N TYR A 760 14.19 -8.89 3.50
CA TYR A 760 15.24 -9.88 3.74
C TYR A 760 15.17 -10.46 5.15
N GLU A 761 15.01 -9.61 6.16
CA GLU A 761 14.85 -10.04 7.55
C GLU A 761 13.62 -10.93 7.72
N ALA A 762 12.51 -10.62 7.04
CA ALA A 762 11.29 -11.42 7.10
C ALA A 762 11.45 -12.84 6.54
N ILE A 763 12.45 -13.07 5.67
CA ILE A 763 12.78 -14.40 5.11
C ILE A 763 14.03 -15.01 5.74
N GLY A 764 14.55 -14.45 6.84
CA GLY A 764 15.63 -15.03 7.64
C GLY A 764 17.05 -14.74 7.13
N TYR A 765 17.25 -13.69 6.33
CA TYR A 765 18.59 -13.28 5.91
C TYR A 765 19.24 -12.34 6.93
N THR A 766 20.55 -12.50 7.09
CA THR A 766 21.41 -11.57 7.83
C THR A 766 21.94 -10.51 6.88
N ILE A 767 21.73 -9.23 7.22
CA ILE A 767 22.18 -8.09 6.40
C ILE A 767 23.56 -7.64 6.86
N LEU A 768 24.51 -7.67 5.93
CA LEU A 768 25.90 -7.26 6.12
C LEU A 768 26.12 -5.92 5.41
N LEU A 769 26.33 -4.87 6.21
CA LEU A 769 26.65 -3.52 5.75
C LEU A 769 28.16 -3.28 5.84
N PRO A 770 28.84 -2.88 4.76
CA PRO A 770 30.24 -2.45 4.86
C PRO A 770 30.33 -1.12 5.63
N ALA A 771 31.43 -0.91 6.36
CA ALA A 771 31.71 0.32 7.11
C ALA A 771 31.67 1.60 6.24
N SER A 772 31.77 1.46 4.92
CA SER A 772 31.66 2.52 3.90
C SER A 772 30.24 3.03 3.62
N ALA A 773 29.21 2.50 4.30
CA ALA A 773 27.80 2.86 4.04
C ALA A 773 27.35 4.23 4.59
N MET A 774 28.23 4.96 5.30
CA MET A 774 27.94 6.31 5.80
C MET A 774 28.87 7.31 5.16
N ALA A 775 28.34 8.14 4.25
CA ALA A 775 29.09 9.21 3.62
C ALA A 775 29.72 10.12 4.70
N GLY A 776 31.05 10.26 4.68
CA GLY A 776 31.82 11.06 5.64
C GLY A 776 32.31 10.34 6.89
N TRP A 777 32.02 9.04 7.06
CA TRP A 777 32.67 8.21 8.10
C TRP A 777 34.00 7.60 7.59
N PRO A 778 35.04 7.46 8.44
CA PRO A 778 36.31 6.87 8.02
C PRO A 778 36.15 5.39 7.64
N ALA A 779 36.54 5.04 6.41
CA ALA A 779 36.31 3.70 5.84
C ALA A 779 37.05 2.56 6.55
N ASP A 780 38.13 2.89 7.28
CA ASP A 780 38.97 1.94 8.04
C ASP A 780 38.48 1.71 9.48
N VAL A 781 37.42 2.39 9.93
CA VAL A 781 36.90 2.30 11.29
C VAL A 781 35.60 1.48 11.31
N PRO A 782 35.63 0.23 11.83
CA PRO A 782 34.43 -0.60 11.91
C PRO A 782 33.46 -0.04 12.95
N LEU A 783 32.16 -0.18 12.68
CA LEU A 783 31.09 0.11 13.62
C LEU A 783 30.30 -1.16 13.94
N PRO A 784 29.78 -1.31 15.17
CA PRO A 784 28.89 -2.42 15.52
C PRO A 784 27.71 -2.55 14.55
N VAL A 785 27.40 -3.80 14.19
CA VAL A 785 26.41 -4.11 13.15
C VAL A 785 24.99 -4.22 13.72
N ASP A 786 24.88 -4.34 15.06
CA ASP A 786 23.63 -4.51 15.80
C ASP A 786 22.61 -3.39 15.51
N ALA A 787 21.34 -3.78 15.38
CA ALA A 787 20.26 -2.89 14.96
C ALA A 787 19.83 -1.92 16.06
N ALA A 788 19.83 -2.36 17.33
CA ALA A 788 19.55 -1.49 18.47
C ALA A 788 20.68 -0.48 18.66
N TRP A 789 21.93 -0.96 18.62
CA TRP A 789 23.11 -0.11 18.66
C TRP A 789 23.07 0.98 17.57
N LYS A 790 22.78 0.62 16.32
CA LYS A 790 22.68 1.59 15.22
C LYS A 790 21.56 2.60 15.41
N HIS A 791 20.42 2.18 15.97
CA HIS A 791 19.31 3.09 16.27
C HIS A 791 19.76 4.15 17.30
N ASP A 792 20.31 3.69 18.42
CA ASP A 792 20.68 4.52 19.57
C ASP A 792 21.84 5.48 19.25
N HIS A 793 22.78 5.07 18.39
CA HIS A 793 23.98 5.83 18.07
C HIS A 793 23.87 6.66 16.78
N SER A 794 22.75 6.55 16.04
CA SER A 794 22.60 7.16 14.71
C SER A 794 22.71 8.69 14.72
N GLU A 795 22.23 9.35 15.77
CA GLU A 795 22.28 10.82 15.90
C GLU A 795 23.70 11.32 16.17
N SER A 796 24.41 10.70 17.13
CA SER A 796 25.81 10.99 17.44
C SER A 796 26.71 10.78 16.22
N ILE A 797 26.50 9.70 15.46
CA ILE A 797 27.25 9.43 14.23
C ILE A 797 27.02 10.51 13.18
N ARG A 798 25.75 10.90 12.93
CA ARG A 798 25.43 11.98 11.99
C ARG A 798 26.08 13.30 12.41
N ARG A 799 26.08 13.60 13.72
CA ARG A 799 26.73 14.78 14.28
C ARG A 799 28.25 14.77 14.04
N LEU A 800 28.91 13.64 14.30
CA LEU A 800 30.35 13.46 14.04
C LEU A 800 30.70 13.60 12.56
N VAL A 801 29.90 13.00 11.69
CA VAL A 801 30.06 13.12 10.23
C VAL A 801 29.91 14.58 9.78
N ARG A 802 28.85 15.26 10.24
CA ARG A 802 28.58 16.66 9.88
C ARG A 802 29.70 17.60 10.30
N ASP A 803 30.22 17.40 11.50
CA ASP A 803 31.25 18.28 12.06
C ASP A 803 32.68 17.87 11.65
N GLY A 804 32.83 16.80 10.86
CA GLY A 804 34.10 16.25 10.41
C GLY A 804 34.70 15.24 11.40
N VAL A 805 34.84 13.98 10.96
CA VAL A 805 35.42 12.89 11.75
C VAL A 805 36.64 12.28 11.03
N ASP A 806 37.76 12.22 11.74
CA ASP A 806 38.97 11.53 11.30
C ASP A 806 39.01 10.08 11.84
N ALA A 807 39.88 9.23 11.29
CA ALA A 807 39.98 7.84 11.69
C ALA A 807 40.30 7.66 13.19
N THR A 808 41.04 8.60 13.78
CA THR A 808 41.40 8.58 15.21
C THR A 808 40.19 8.84 16.09
N LEU A 809 39.41 9.90 15.80
CA LEU A 809 38.17 10.23 16.49
C LEU A 809 37.11 9.13 16.29
N GLY A 810 37.04 8.56 15.09
CA GLY A 810 36.17 7.42 14.79
C GLY A 810 36.49 6.18 15.64
N ARG A 811 37.77 5.84 15.82
CA ARG A 811 38.18 4.71 16.68
C ARG A 811 37.88 4.97 18.16
N LEU A 812 38.09 6.20 18.62
CA LEU A 812 37.76 6.59 20.00
C LEU A 812 36.25 6.50 20.24
N PHE A 813 35.42 6.93 19.27
CA PHE A 813 33.97 6.75 19.35
C PHE A 813 33.57 5.27 19.38
N ALA A 814 34.14 4.44 18.48
CA ALA A 814 33.86 3.00 18.46
C ALA A 814 34.26 2.32 19.77
N GLY A 815 35.37 2.74 20.39
CA GLY A 815 35.80 2.27 21.70
C GLY A 815 34.86 2.70 22.83
N ALA A 816 34.44 3.96 22.85
CA ALA A 816 33.53 4.50 23.88
C ALA A 816 32.10 3.96 23.77
N SER A 817 31.71 3.44 22.59
CA SER A 817 30.36 2.92 22.29
C SER A 817 30.25 1.40 22.32
N SER A 818 31.35 0.70 22.62
CA SER A 818 31.37 -0.75 22.73
C SER A 818 31.20 -1.19 24.19
N PRO A 819 30.40 -2.21 24.49
CA PRO A 819 30.39 -2.81 25.82
C PRO A 819 31.77 -3.40 26.14
N PRO A 820 32.25 -3.35 27.39
CA PRO A 820 33.55 -3.90 27.76
C PRO A 820 33.61 -5.40 27.45
N ALA A 821 34.71 -5.87 26.85
CA ALA A 821 34.91 -7.29 26.58
C ALA A 821 34.96 -8.08 27.90
N PRO A 822 34.35 -9.28 27.97
CA PRO A 822 34.29 -10.08 29.20
C PRO A 822 35.66 -10.46 29.77
N ASP A 823 36.73 -10.34 28.98
CA ASP A 823 38.09 -10.77 29.30
C ASP A 823 39.04 -9.57 29.56
N ALA A 824 38.53 -8.34 29.53
CA ALA A 824 39.33 -7.14 29.74
C ALA A 824 39.44 -6.81 31.23
N GLU A 825 40.63 -6.96 31.83
CA GLU A 825 40.86 -6.51 33.20
C GLU A 825 40.87 -4.97 33.29
N GLY A 826 39.96 -4.44 34.12
CA GLY A 826 40.02 -3.11 34.71
C GLY A 826 38.98 -2.08 34.25
N GLU A 827 38.21 -1.54 35.20
CA GLU A 827 37.20 -0.46 35.05
C GLU A 827 37.77 0.87 34.50
N ALA A 828 39.07 1.11 34.68
CA ALA A 828 39.76 2.33 34.25
C ALA A 828 39.81 2.52 32.72
N ARG A 829 39.66 1.42 31.94
CA ARG A 829 39.86 1.44 30.48
C ARG A 829 38.68 2.02 29.71
N ALA A 830 37.45 1.78 30.16
CA ALA A 830 36.23 2.36 29.57
C ALA A 830 36.12 3.86 29.88
N ARG A 831 36.43 4.25 31.13
CA ARG A 831 36.51 5.66 31.56
C ARG A 831 37.52 6.43 30.72
N SER A 832 38.74 5.88 30.57
CA SER A 832 39.81 6.51 29.79
C SER A 832 39.48 6.63 28.29
N ALA A 833 38.77 5.66 27.70
CA ALA A 833 38.35 5.74 26.29
C ALA A 833 37.30 6.83 26.05
N ALA A 834 36.33 6.96 26.97
CA ALA A 834 35.29 7.97 26.91
C ALA A 834 35.82 9.39 27.19
N GLU A 835 36.70 9.53 28.19
CA GLU A 835 37.47 10.75 28.47
C GLU A 835 38.28 11.19 27.24
N ALA A 836 39.05 10.27 26.65
CA ALA A 836 39.86 10.53 25.47
C ALA A 836 39.00 10.89 24.25
N PHE A 837 37.84 10.23 24.07
CA PHE A 837 36.88 10.56 23.03
C PHE A 837 36.34 11.99 23.20
N LEU A 838 35.82 12.34 24.37
CA LEU A 838 35.25 13.67 24.62
C LEU A 838 36.33 14.76 24.50
N TYR A 839 37.52 14.54 25.07
CA TYR A 839 38.64 15.47 24.96
C TYR A 839 39.03 15.71 23.50
N ARG A 840 39.27 14.64 22.73
CA ARG A 840 39.60 14.75 21.31
C ARG A 840 38.48 15.44 20.54
N ARG A 841 37.22 15.16 20.88
CA ARG A 841 36.07 15.80 20.24
C ARG A 841 36.06 17.31 20.49
N LEU A 842 36.29 17.76 21.72
CA LEU A 842 36.36 19.19 22.06
C LEU A 842 37.55 19.88 21.36
N GLU A 843 38.66 19.18 21.15
CA GLU A 843 39.80 19.70 20.37
C GLU A 843 39.50 19.86 18.87
N THR A 844 38.55 19.10 18.33
CA THR A 844 38.12 19.23 16.93
C THR A 844 37.14 20.39 16.68
N LEU A 845 36.52 20.94 17.74
CA LEU A 845 35.55 22.03 17.62
C LEU A 845 36.24 23.40 17.70
N PRO A 846 35.96 24.34 16.76
CA PRO A 846 36.57 25.68 16.77
C PRO A 846 36.38 26.46 18.08
N GLU A 847 35.25 26.27 18.75
CA GLU A 847 34.86 26.98 19.96
C GLU A 847 35.61 26.51 21.21
N THR A 848 36.10 25.26 21.21
CA THR A 848 36.70 24.61 22.38
C THR A 848 38.14 24.15 22.21
N ARG A 849 38.69 24.26 20.99
CA ARG A 849 40.07 23.90 20.68
C ARG A 849 41.09 24.60 21.58
N GLY A 850 41.95 23.82 22.23
CA GLY A 850 43.02 24.28 23.12
C GLY A 850 42.54 24.79 24.48
N ARG A 851 41.26 24.64 24.83
CA ARG A 851 40.69 25.17 26.08
C ARG A 851 40.72 24.18 27.24
N PHE A 852 40.50 22.90 26.95
CA PHE A 852 40.37 21.87 27.98
C PHE A 852 41.70 21.17 28.22
N ARG A 853 41.94 20.75 29.47
CA ARG A 853 43.01 19.82 29.85
C ARG A 853 42.38 18.54 30.38
N LEU A 854 42.84 17.40 29.88
CA LEU A 854 42.41 16.07 30.31
C LEU A 854 43.12 15.68 31.62
N ASN A 855 42.39 15.11 32.58
CA ASN A 855 42.89 14.58 33.86
C ASN A 855 43.75 15.61 34.61
N ALA A 856 43.16 16.78 34.88
CA ALA A 856 43.86 17.91 35.48
C ALA A 856 43.78 17.87 37.02
N ASP A 857 44.91 18.09 37.68
CA ASP A 857 44.96 18.27 39.13
C ASP A 857 44.69 19.72 39.54
N LEU A 858 43.71 19.90 40.41
CA LEU A 858 43.42 21.16 41.09
C LEU A 858 44.05 21.15 42.49
N PRO A 859 44.60 22.28 42.99
CA PRO A 859 45.16 22.39 44.34
C PRO A 859 44.04 22.51 45.41
N ILE A 860 43.06 21.63 45.34
CA ILE A 860 41.93 21.52 46.26
C ILE A 860 42.09 20.18 46.97
N ALA A 861 42.20 20.19 48.31
CA ALA A 861 42.37 18.96 49.06
C ALA A 861 41.06 18.13 49.04
N PHE A 862 41.15 16.84 48.69
CA PHE A 862 40.00 15.94 48.61
C PHE A 862 40.39 14.49 48.94
N ASP A 863 39.56 13.80 49.72
CA ASP A 863 39.75 12.40 50.14
C ASP A 863 41.18 12.06 50.63
N GLY A 864 41.75 12.94 51.47
CA GLY A 864 43.09 12.74 52.04
C GLY A 864 44.26 12.99 51.08
N ARG A 865 43.99 13.40 49.83
CA ARG A 865 45.01 13.86 48.88
C ARG A 865 45.12 15.39 48.92
N GLY A 866 46.34 15.90 48.69
CA GLY A 866 46.62 17.34 48.61
C GLY A 866 46.16 18.02 47.32
N CYS A 867 45.59 17.25 46.38
CA CYS A 867 45.04 17.73 45.11
C CYS A 867 43.75 16.96 44.76
N MET A 868 42.97 17.53 43.84
CA MET A 868 41.75 16.96 43.30
C MET A 868 41.89 16.81 41.78
N GLU A 869 41.91 15.56 41.31
CA GLU A 869 41.89 15.23 39.88
C GLU A 869 40.48 15.42 39.31
N VAL A 870 40.37 16.09 38.16
CA VAL A 870 39.13 16.26 37.39
C VAL A 870 39.31 15.83 35.94
N ASP A 871 38.26 15.27 35.32
CA ASP A 871 38.39 14.61 34.02
C ASP A 871 38.69 15.60 32.89
N LEU A 872 37.94 16.70 32.78
CA LEU A 872 38.30 17.82 31.90
C LEU A 872 38.17 19.18 32.59
N LEU A 873 39.18 20.01 32.41
CA LEU A 873 39.26 21.37 32.98
C LEU A 873 39.45 22.44 31.90
N ASP A 874 38.52 23.39 31.82
CA ASP A 874 38.79 24.72 31.22
C ASP A 874 39.06 25.72 32.35
N ALA A 875 40.35 26.01 32.55
CA ALA A 875 40.81 26.91 33.61
C ALA A 875 40.36 28.38 33.38
N GLY A 876 40.23 28.81 32.12
CA GLY A 876 39.80 30.16 31.78
C GLY A 876 38.30 30.38 32.03
N ALA A 877 37.51 29.32 31.84
CA ALA A 877 36.08 29.30 32.14
C ALA A 877 35.76 28.88 33.58
N ARG A 878 36.75 28.43 34.37
CA ARG A 878 36.50 27.70 35.63
C ARG A 878 35.41 26.64 35.47
N LEU A 879 35.48 25.87 34.38
CA LEU A 879 34.52 24.83 34.05
C LEU A 879 35.19 23.47 34.21
N VAL A 880 34.56 22.60 34.98
CA VAL A 880 34.94 21.20 35.16
C VAL A 880 33.87 20.32 34.51
N VAL A 881 34.30 19.35 33.72
CA VAL A 881 33.44 18.31 33.14
C VAL A 881 33.88 16.96 33.70
N GLU A 882 32.93 16.21 34.27
CA GLU A 882 33.13 14.90 34.89
C GLU A 882 32.30 13.82 34.17
N LEU A 883 32.87 12.63 33.99
CA LEU A 883 32.30 11.49 33.29
C LEU A 883 32.15 10.30 34.23
N ASP A 884 30.90 9.95 34.56
CA ASP A 884 30.59 8.88 35.51
C ASP A 884 30.15 7.59 34.81
N GLY A 885 30.68 6.45 35.25
CA GLY A 885 30.14 5.12 34.90
C GLY A 885 28.94 4.70 35.76
N GLU A 886 28.16 3.72 35.31
CA GLU A 886 26.94 3.21 36.00
C GLU A 886 27.14 2.88 37.49
N GLN A 887 28.32 2.40 37.86
CA GLN A 887 28.69 2.05 39.23
C GLN A 887 28.71 3.22 40.23
N HIS A 888 28.79 4.48 39.77
CA HIS A 888 28.67 5.67 40.62
C HIS A 888 27.23 5.93 41.09
N LEU A 889 26.24 5.39 40.37
CA LEU A 889 24.82 5.47 40.74
C LEU A 889 24.36 4.25 41.57
N GLY A 890 25.00 3.09 41.40
CA GLY A 890 24.70 1.85 42.12
C GLY A 890 25.19 1.81 43.58
N ASN A 891 26.09 2.70 43.98
CA ASN A 891 26.69 2.74 45.33
C ASN A 891 26.45 4.09 46.02
N ALA A 892 25.72 4.08 47.15
CA ALA A 892 25.40 5.29 47.92
C ALA A 892 26.62 6.03 48.48
N GLU A 893 27.75 5.36 48.73
CA GLU A 893 28.98 6.01 49.18
C GLU A 893 29.70 6.73 48.04
N ALA A 894 29.74 6.13 46.84
CA ALA A 894 30.28 6.75 45.64
C ALA A 894 29.49 8.02 45.28
N TYR A 895 28.16 7.94 45.28
CA TYR A 895 27.30 9.10 45.06
C TYR A 895 27.57 10.24 46.06
N ARG A 896 27.66 9.93 47.36
CA ARG A 896 27.95 10.95 48.39
C ARG A 896 29.33 11.57 48.21
N ARG A 897 30.32 10.77 47.81
CA ARG A 897 31.68 11.22 47.51
C ARG A 897 31.68 12.19 46.34
N ASP A 898 31.03 11.88 45.24
CA ASP A 898 30.97 12.75 44.06
C ASP A 898 30.22 14.06 44.35
N ARG A 899 29.17 14.02 45.19
CA ARG A 899 28.48 15.24 45.65
C ARG A 899 29.37 16.13 46.54
N ARG A 900 30.23 15.56 47.38
CA ARG A 900 31.24 16.33 48.13
C ARG A 900 32.29 16.95 47.19
N LYS A 901 32.71 16.20 46.16
CA LYS A 901 33.63 16.70 45.12
C LYS A 901 33.01 17.91 44.41
N ASP A 902 31.77 17.79 43.95
CA ASP A 902 31.03 18.87 43.28
C ASP A 902 30.88 20.11 44.18
N ALA A 903 30.54 19.92 45.46
CA ALA A 903 30.39 21.02 46.42
C ALA A 903 31.70 21.80 46.61
N LEU A 904 32.82 21.09 46.81
CA LEU A 904 34.13 21.72 46.95
C LEU A 904 34.58 22.45 45.68
N LEU A 905 34.31 21.89 44.50
CA LEU A 905 34.58 22.57 43.24
C LEU A 905 33.77 23.87 43.13
N GLN A 906 32.49 23.83 43.49
CA GLN A 906 31.61 25.01 43.48
C GLN A 906 32.01 26.06 44.51
N GLU A 907 32.40 25.67 45.72
CA GLU A 907 32.95 26.57 46.74
C GLU A 907 34.22 27.28 46.26
N ASN A 908 35.02 26.62 45.42
CA ASN A 908 36.21 27.19 44.77
C ASN A 908 35.89 27.95 43.47
N GLY A 909 34.61 28.17 43.17
CA GLY A 909 34.14 28.97 42.05
C GLY A 909 34.17 28.27 40.70
N TYR A 910 34.22 26.93 40.69
CA TYR A 910 34.09 26.13 39.47
C TYR A 910 32.63 25.76 39.19
N ARG A 911 32.23 25.86 37.93
CA ARG A 911 30.99 25.24 37.46
C ARG A 911 31.29 23.78 37.09
N VAL A 912 30.47 22.87 37.59
CA VAL A 912 30.62 21.43 37.33
C VAL A 912 29.52 20.95 36.39
N LEU A 913 29.88 20.31 35.29
CA LEU A 913 29.00 19.53 34.42
C LEU A 913 29.35 18.06 34.57
N ARG A 914 28.35 17.21 34.80
CA ARG A 914 28.54 15.79 35.05
C ARG A 914 27.66 15.00 34.09
N PHE A 915 28.25 14.06 33.36
CA PHE A 915 27.56 13.25 32.35
C PHE A 915 27.83 11.77 32.59
N LEU A 916 26.90 10.91 32.16
CA LEU A 916 27.15 9.47 32.14
C LEU A 916 28.06 9.12 30.96
N THR A 917 28.98 8.20 31.19
CA THR A 917 29.89 7.70 30.15
C THR A 917 29.11 7.14 28.95
N GLU A 918 28.00 6.45 29.19
CA GLU A 918 27.14 5.86 28.14
C GLU A 918 26.39 6.93 27.33
N ASP A 919 26.07 8.07 27.93
CA ASP A 919 25.40 9.16 27.24
C ASP A 919 26.32 9.83 26.20
N LEU A 920 27.65 9.65 26.29
CA LEU A 920 28.59 10.22 25.31
C LEU A 920 28.43 9.63 23.92
N SER A 921 28.05 8.36 23.81
CA SER A 921 27.87 7.69 22.53
C SER A 921 26.44 7.80 22.00
N VAL A 922 25.45 7.90 22.89
CA VAL A 922 24.02 7.94 22.55
C VAL A 922 23.46 9.37 22.43
N ARG A 923 23.91 10.29 23.29
CA ARG A 923 23.36 11.66 23.44
C ARG A 923 24.42 12.76 23.27
N LEU A 924 25.37 12.53 22.36
CA LEU A 924 26.52 13.41 22.15
C LEU A 924 26.13 14.88 21.90
N ASP A 925 25.05 15.12 21.16
CA ASP A 925 24.61 16.47 20.80
C ASP A 925 24.22 17.30 22.03
N ALA A 926 23.45 16.70 22.94
CA ALA A 926 23.01 17.36 24.18
C ALA A 926 24.18 17.69 25.11
N ILE A 927 25.19 16.80 25.18
CA ILE A 927 26.40 16.98 25.98
C ILE A 927 27.23 18.13 25.42
N LEU A 928 27.51 18.12 24.11
CA LEU A 928 28.27 19.19 23.47
C LEU A 928 27.57 20.54 23.61
N ASP A 929 26.25 20.59 23.41
CA ASP A 929 25.47 21.82 23.60
C ASP A 929 25.50 22.33 25.05
N ALA A 930 25.49 21.44 26.04
CA ALA A 930 25.63 21.83 27.45
C ALA A 930 27.01 22.43 27.74
N ILE A 931 28.09 21.80 27.24
CA ILE A 931 29.46 22.29 27.39
C ILE A 931 29.63 23.63 26.67
N LEU A 932 29.22 23.72 25.41
CA LEU A 932 29.31 24.95 24.61
C LEU A 932 28.52 26.10 25.24
N ARG A 933 27.32 25.84 25.77
CA ARG A 933 26.55 26.85 26.52
C ARG A 933 27.27 27.30 27.79
N ALA A 934 27.89 26.38 28.53
CA ALA A 934 28.64 26.72 29.73
C ALA A 934 29.88 27.58 29.41
N VAL A 935 30.58 27.27 28.31
CA VAL A 935 31.72 28.06 27.81
C VAL A 935 31.26 29.44 27.30
N ALA A 936 30.14 29.51 26.56
CA ALA A 936 29.63 30.75 25.98
C ALA A 936 29.01 31.71 27.01
N GLY A 937 28.39 31.19 28.06
CA GLY A 937 27.69 31.98 29.10
C GLY A 937 28.56 33.01 29.82
N MET A 938 29.89 32.84 29.84
CA MET A 938 30.82 33.78 30.48
C MET A 938 31.22 34.99 29.63
N ARG A 939 31.00 34.98 28.31
CA ARG A 939 31.22 36.18 27.48
C ARG A 939 30.31 37.35 27.86
N ARG A 940 29.24 37.11 28.64
CA ARG A 940 28.30 38.14 29.10
C ARG A 940 28.54 38.64 30.54
N SER A 941 29.43 38.02 31.33
CA SER A 941 29.64 38.41 32.74
C SER A 941 30.99 39.10 33.02
N THR A 942 31.81 39.36 31.99
CA THR A 942 33.04 40.14 32.10
C THR A 942 32.89 41.50 31.39
N THR A 943 32.01 42.34 31.91
CA THR A 943 32.18 43.81 31.85
C THR A 943 32.34 44.26 33.31
N PRO A 944 33.51 44.82 33.70
CA PRO A 944 33.64 45.40 35.02
C PRO A 944 32.83 46.69 35.09
N HIS A 945 32.05 46.85 36.17
CA HIS A 945 31.63 48.18 36.61
C HIS A 945 32.86 48.97 37.03
N CYS A 946 33.30 49.88 36.14
CA CYS A 946 33.80 51.22 36.43
C CYS A 946 33.72 52.03 35.13
#